data_AF-A0A8J3YL81-F1
#
_entry.id   AF-A0A8J3YL81-F1
#
_cell.length_a   1.000
_cell.length_b   1.000
_cell.length_c   1.000
_cell.angle_alpha   90.00
_cell.angle_beta   90.00
_cell.angle_gamma   90.00
#
_symmetry.space_group_name_H-M   'P 1'
#
loop_
_entity.id
_entity.type
_entity.pdbx_description
1 polymer ?
#
loop_
_entity_poly.entity_id
_entity_poly.type
_entity_poly.pdbx_seq_one_letter_code
_entity_poly.pdbx_strand_id
1 'polypeptide(L)'
;MARHRLAIDLGTSHTVAVVRRGDEAPRAVLFDGSPLMPSAVFAEPPRLHVGRDAERLALTDPSSFEPHPKRRVDEGSVLLGNTEFEVVELLTALLRRVAEEAALAGVPAGSGAVLTCPADWGRRRRSVLLTAAQAAGLGEVELVDEPVAAATYCMEVLRQEIAVGEDLAVFDFGGGTLDVSVLRREPTGLRVLAVGGLDDLGGVDVDAALVGHVGALIAQRSPRVWQRLNNPGPRSEQRERQQFWAEVRGAKEMLSRTSAAPVQVPGLDNALHLTREELERVAGPLIQRAVDETRRVVERSGAGNLAGIFLVGGSSRIPLVAQRLHSRFGIAPTVPEQPELPVAFGALLVGGEAQAFAPDPTPTSVVSGPPTPVSGVSAQVTSGPPAQVTSGAPQASFAPPAPFAPAADPTFPVSYPPMQSVPNTGSFGAPTVPPVPPTGIPARPPTSGGPMQGGPMPGGPVPPGGPMPHVSPTGIPGRGAAVPPPPRRRGKARYVVLVVVLALFASCGFGVYKVVQIATDTWNQATGDEGRDGAGDGDGGQRDTGNAATLKGGEAIQLPAGQSAAVTVSGDTVYYATAETGQLKVAAVPAAGGGPKWEVAVPMQPASMKLTVVGDILIVDGAKAANFAGKSARATLSTADGAVRMAPKEWDDQAYDIAYFGTDALVEVRGFSTLAIKRVDLRTGQEKWKRSAAKNNSVSSGHHRAEPMRKWPDGKEGAGVGGQGAIFFSPGPFEESIVADPAGVVELTDGNGKSAVYDLNNQVKANGTVPIEDEHWTVYNGVVVGKLTDKEAPGQATIGGYGTSDLKKKWTVPLGPGADVERLKPCGPAHVCVDVNNSSAGWYKTVAIDVAAGKSVWEKPHDFADKQNWYVVDNQLVFGEGTFDSISKASVLDPANGNVTRGIGDGDSVVTAAGGKVGIRTASSSIGGKLRFYLVVIDPKSGTAIGRADLGTGDAPEEIILGTKGATALTKDKKVLRFSL
;
A
#
# COMPACT_ATOMS: atom_id res chain seq x y z
N MET A 1 -40.21 22.48 0.17
CA MET A 1 -40.27 21.14 0.82
C MET A 1 -39.21 21.11 1.91
N ALA A 2 -39.36 20.28 2.95
CA ALA A 2 -38.28 20.10 3.92
C ALA A 2 -37.05 19.47 3.22
N ARG A 3 -35.88 20.11 3.34
CA ARG A 3 -34.64 19.61 2.72
C ARG A 3 -34.13 18.44 3.55
N HIS A 4 -34.39 17.23 3.07
CA HIS A 4 -33.80 16.03 3.63
C HIS A 4 -32.36 15.95 3.11
N ARG A 5 -31.39 15.63 3.97
CA ARG A 5 -30.03 15.31 3.56
C ARG A 5 -29.64 13.96 4.17
N LEU A 6 -28.94 13.16 3.37
CA LEU A 6 -28.20 11.97 3.79
C LEU A 6 -26.72 12.26 3.50
N ALA A 7 -25.84 11.96 4.46
CA ALA A 7 -24.40 11.92 4.26
C ALA A 7 -23.89 10.53 4.62
N ILE A 8 -22.95 10.01 3.83
CA ILE A 8 -22.42 8.66 3.95
C ILE A 8 -20.88 8.73 3.96
N ASP A 9 -20.28 8.11 4.97
CA ASP A 9 -18.89 7.68 4.95
C ASP A 9 -18.87 6.17 4.68
N LEU A 10 -18.34 5.80 3.52
CA LEU A 10 -18.10 4.41 3.14
C LEU A 10 -16.65 4.09 3.47
N GLY A 11 -16.35 3.84 4.74
CA GLY A 11 -15.01 3.46 5.20
C GLY A 11 -14.59 2.05 4.78
N THR A 12 -13.32 1.72 4.99
CA THR A 12 -12.75 0.40 4.63
C THR A 12 -13.16 -0.72 5.59
N SER A 13 -13.69 -0.40 6.77
CA SER A 13 -14.10 -1.40 7.77
C SER A 13 -15.39 -1.06 8.51
N HIS A 14 -15.76 0.21 8.58
CA HIS A 14 -17.08 0.65 9.03
C HIS A 14 -17.66 1.71 8.10
N THR A 15 -18.94 1.56 7.80
CA THR A 15 -19.77 2.50 7.06
C THR A 15 -20.61 3.27 8.06
N VAL A 16 -20.61 4.60 7.95
CA VAL A 16 -21.38 5.51 8.80
C VAL A 16 -22.30 6.32 7.92
N ALA A 17 -23.54 6.53 8.37
CA ALA A 17 -24.47 7.41 7.68
C ALA A 17 -25.15 8.35 8.66
N VAL A 18 -25.42 9.58 8.22
CA VAL A 18 -26.01 10.64 9.03
C VAL A 18 -27.13 11.30 8.22
N VAL A 19 -28.29 11.52 8.85
CA VAL A 19 -29.45 12.13 8.22
C VAL A 19 -29.84 13.44 8.91
N ARG A 20 -30.35 14.39 8.12
CA ARG A 20 -31.04 15.60 8.57
C ARG A 20 -32.41 15.67 7.90
N ARG A 21 -33.47 15.95 8.67
CA ARG A 21 -34.83 16.12 8.15
C ARG A 21 -35.26 17.58 8.31
N GLY A 22 -35.04 18.39 7.27
CA GLY A 22 -35.22 19.84 7.36
C GLY A 22 -34.29 20.45 8.42
N ASP A 23 -34.90 21.03 9.46
CA ASP A 23 -34.22 21.80 10.50
C ASP A 23 -33.93 20.98 11.78
N GLU A 24 -34.24 19.67 11.77
CA GLU A 24 -33.82 18.77 12.85
C GLU A 24 -32.28 18.70 12.98
N ALA A 25 -31.80 18.41 14.19
CA ALA A 25 -30.38 18.15 14.41
C ALA A 25 -29.91 16.92 13.59
N PRO A 26 -28.71 16.95 12.97
CA PRO A 26 -28.08 15.78 12.38
C PRO A 26 -28.06 14.58 13.33
N ARG A 27 -28.43 13.40 12.84
CA ARG A 27 -28.43 12.15 13.61
C ARG A 27 -27.85 10.99 12.81
N ALA A 28 -27.07 10.14 13.47
CA ALA A 28 -26.58 8.91 12.85
C ALA A 28 -27.75 7.96 12.53
N VAL A 29 -27.64 7.28 11.39
CA VAL A 29 -28.46 6.11 11.04
C VAL A 29 -28.00 4.94 11.90
N LEU A 30 -28.91 4.09 12.37
CA LEU A 30 -28.59 2.95 13.24
C LEU A 30 -28.78 1.62 12.51
N PHE A 31 -27.67 0.95 12.24
CA PHE A 31 -27.58 -0.37 11.65
C PHE A 31 -27.57 -1.41 12.77
N ASP A 32 -28.61 -2.24 12.84
CA ASP A 32 -28.78 -3.25 13.90
C ASP A 32 -28.58 -2.66 15.32
N GLY A 33 -29.05 -1.43 15.53
CA GLY A 33 -28.92 -0.68 16.79
C GLY A 33 -27.57 0.03 17.01
N SER A 34 -26.71 0.18 16.00
CA SER A 34 -25.39 0.81 16.11
C SER A 34 -25.13 1.85 15.01
N PRO A 35 -24.45 2.98 15.29
CA PRO A 35 -24.13 3.98 14.26
C PRO A 35 -23.05 3.53 13.28
N LEU A 36 -22.42 2.36 13.51
CA LEU A 36 -21.38 1.77 12.67
C LEU A 36 -21.89 0.46 12.06
N MET A 37 -22.01 0.40 10.73
CA MET A 37 -22.20 -0.86 10.01
C MET A 37 -20.83 -1.42 9.61
N PRO A 38 -20.49 -2.69 9.86
CA PRO A 38 -19.29 -3.29 9.29
C PRO A 38 -19.30 -3.19 7.75
N SER A 39 -18.22 -2.71 7.14
CA SER A 39 -18.10 -2.55 5.68
C SER A 39 -17.76 -3.88 5.00
N ALA A 40 -18.45 -4.95 5.37
CA ALA A 40 -18.17 -6.33 4.96
C ALA A 40 -19.34 -6.93 4.19
N VAL A 41 -19.05 -7.85 3.27
CA VAL A 41 -20.05 -8.50 2.40
C VAL A 41 -19.85 -10.03 2.40
N PHE A 42 -20.97 -10.77 2.41
CA PHE A 42 -21.00 -12.23 2.31
C PHE A 42 -21.92 -12.66 1.17
N ALA A 43 -21.45 -13.56 0.31
CA ALA A 43 -22.21 -14.09 -0.82
C ALA A 43 -22.99 -15.36 -0.47
N GLU A 44 -24.30 -15.31 -0.67
CA GLU A 44 -25.20 -16.46 -0.71
C GLU A 44 -26.04 -16.37 -2.00
N PRO A 45 -25.47 -16.72 -3.18
CA PRO A 45 -26.07 -16.40 -4.48
C PRO A 45 -27.54 -16.85 -4.62
N PRO A 46 -28.45 -15.98 -5.10
CA PRO A 46 -28.23 -14.68 -5.74
C PRO A 46 -28.24 -13.48 -4.77
N ARG A 47 -28.03 -13.68 -3.47
CA ARG A 47 -28.07 -12.62 -2.45
C ARG A 47 -26.67 -12.26 -1.95
N LEU A 48 -26.45 -10.96 -1.78
CA LEU A 48 -25.38 -10.43 -0.92
C LEU A 48 -25.97 -10.06 0.45
N HIS A 49 -25.33 -10.51 1.51
CA HIS A 49 -25.55 -10.05 2.89
C HIS A 49 -24.46 -9.07 3.26
N VAL A 50 -24.75 -8.11 4.13
CA VAL A 50 -23.82 -7.02 4.48
C VAL A 50 -23.80 -6.75 5.99
N GLY A 51 -22.78 -6.06 6.48
CA GLY A 51 -22.69 -5.67 7.89
C GLY A 51 -22.50 -6.87 8.81
N ARG A 52 -23.18 -6.85 9.96
CA ARG A 52 -23.05 -7.90 10.99
C ARG A 52 -23.55 -9.26 10.53
N ASP A 53 -24.53 -9.30 9.62
CA ASP A 53 -24.99 -10.55 9.01
C ASP A 53 -23.87 -11.18 8.16
N ALA A 54 -23.11 -10.38 7.41
CA ALA A 54 -21.96 -10.87 6.65
C ALA A 54 -20.86 -11.44 7.57
N GLU A 55 -20.48 -10.72 8.62
CA GLU A 55 -19.50 -11.19 9.60
C GLU A 55 -19.95 -12.49 10.31
N ARG A 56 -21.26 -12.60 10.62
CA ARG A 56 -21.84 -13.79 11.24
C ARG A 56 -21.88 -14.99 10.30
N LEU A 57 -22.16 -14.78 9.02
CA LEU A 57 -22.16 -15.83 8.00
C LEU A 57 -20.73 -16.28 7.65
N ALA A 58 -19.74 -15.39 7.71
CA ALA A 58 -18.33 -15.72 7.56
C ALA A 58 -17.83 -16.76 8.60
N LEU A 59 -18.43 -16.80 9.80
CA LEU A 59 -18.17 -17.85 10.80
C LEU A 59 -18.71 -19.23 10.39
N THR A 60 -19.45 -19.35 9.28
CA THR A 60 -19.92 -20.62 8.70
C THR A 60 -19.08 -21.01 7.48
N ASP A 61 -18.94 -20.09 6.51
CA ASP A 61 -18.15 -20.28 5.29
C ASP A 61 -17.24 -19.07 4.99
N PRO A 62 -16.00 -19.05 5.51
CA PRO A 62 -15.05 -17.97 5.26
C PRO A 62 -14.66 -17.76 3.79
N SER A 63 -15.01 -18.68 2.88
CA SER A 63 -14.66 -18.54 1.46
C SER A 63 -15.58 -17.59 0.70
N SER A 64 -16.80 -17.33 1.20
CA SER A 64 -17.78 -16.43 0.57
C SER A 64 -17.77 -15.00 1.11
N PHE A 65 -16.69 -14.56 1.76
CA PHE A 65 -16.66 -13.33 2.56
C PHE A 65 -15.54 -12.37 2.16
N GLU A 66 -15.90 -11.12 1.86
CA GLU A 66 -14.95 -10.00 1.69
C GLU A 66 -15.15 -8.98 2.83
N PRO A 67 -14.21 -8.86 3.78
CA PRO A 67 -14.32 -7.93 4.90
C PRO A 67 -14.12 -6.45 4.53
N HIS A 68 -13.50 -6.13 3.39
CA HIS A 68 -13.00 -4.80 3.06
C HIS A 68 -13.19 -4.38 1.58
N PRO A 69 -14.41 -4.38 0.97
CA PRO A 69 -14.60 -4.07 -0.45
C PRO A 69 -14.09 -2.70 -0.92
N LYS A 70 -13.97 -1.68 -0.04
CA LYS A 70 -13.35 -0.38 -0.42
C LYS A 70 -11.88 -0.55 -0.85
N ARG A 71 -11.13 -1.50 -0.27
CA ARG A 71 -9.75 -1.83 -0.69
C ARG A 71 -9.72 -2.48 -2.09
N ARG A 72 -10.82 -3.10 -2.54
CA ARG A 72 -10.97 -3.74 -3.86
C ARG A 72 -11.35 -2.78 -4.99
N VAL A 73 -11.42 -1.47 -4.76
CA VAL A 73 -11.93 -0.48 -5.74
C VAL A 73 -11.19 -0.48 -7.09
N ASP A 74 -9.91 -0.88 -7.12
CA ASP A 74 -9.08 -1.04 -8.33
C ASP A 74 -8.94 -2.51 -8.79
N GLU A 75 -9.77 -3.41 -8.26
CA GLU A 75 -9.74 -4.85 -8.48
C GLU A 75 -10.95 -5.37 -9.25
N GLY A 76 -11.81 -4.52 -9.84
CA GLY A 76 -12.86 -4.94 -10.79
C GLY A 76 -13.95 -5.86 -10.21
N SER A 77 -13.66 -7.14 -10.04
CA SER A 77 -14.49 -8.20 -9.46
C SER A 77 -13.79 -8.92 -8.28
N VAL A 78 -14.53 -9.73 -7.51
CA VAL A 78 -14.00 -10.57 -6.42
C VAL A 78 -14.65 -11.96 -6.47
N LEU A 79 -13.83 -13.01 -6.37
CA LEU A 79 -14.33 -14.38 -6.22
C LEU A 79 -14.76 -14.64 -4.77
N LEU A 80 -16.06 -14.85 -4.55
CA LEU A 80 -16.66 -15.22 -3.28
C LEU A 80 -17.22 -16.64 -3.35
N GLY A 81 -16.61 -17.56 -2.62
CA GLY A 81 -16.90 -18.99 -2.65
C GLY A 81 -16.56 -19.58 -4.02
N ASN A 82 -17.58 -19.81 -4.84
CA ASN A 82 -17.46 -20.31 -6.22
C ASN A 82 -18.12 -19.34 -7.23
N THR A 83 -18.29 -18.06 -6.89
CA THR A 83 -19.02 -17.08 -7.69
C THR A 83 -18.29 -15.74 -7.70
N GLU A 84 -18.09 -15.20 -8.90
CA GLU A 84 -17.47 -13.91 -9.11
C GLU A 84 -18.51 -12.79 -9.04
N PHE A 85 -18.19 -11.71 -8.34
CA PHE A 85 -19.04 -10.53 -8.16
C PHE A 85 -18.28 -9.26 -8.54
N GLU A 86 -18.90 -8.36 -9.29
CA GLU A 86 -18.33 -7.03 -9.55
C GLU A 86 -18.17 -6.26 -8.23
N VAL A 87 -17.04 -5.57 -8.02
CA VAL A 87 -16.79 -4.74 -6.82
C VAL A 87 -17.85 -3.64 -6.70
N VAL A 88 -18.32 -3.11 -7.83
CA VAL A 88 -19.48 -2.20 -7.90
C VAL A 88 -20.69 -2.82 -7.21
N GLU A 89 -20.97 -4.11 -7.39
CA GLU A 89 -22.11 -4.80 -6.76
C GLU A 89 -21.91 -4.93 -5.24
N LEU A 90 -20.70 -5.24 -4.77
CA LEU A 90 -20.37 -5.30 -3.34
C LEU A 90 -20.56 -3.94 -2.65
N LEU A 91 -20.09 -2.86 -3.29
CA LEU A 91 -20.26 -1.49 -2.80
C LEU A 91 -21.73 -1.04 -2.90
N THR A 92 -22.45 -1.43 -3.95
CA THR A 92 -23.90 -1.21 -4.09
C THR A 92 -24.69 -1.93 -2.99
N ALA A 93 -24.34 -3.15 -2.59
CA ALA A 93 -25.02 -3.86 -1.51
C ALA A 93 -24.89 -3.11 -0.18
N LEU A 94 -23.69 -2.61 0.13
CA LEU A 94 -23.44 -1.76 1.31
C LEU A 94 -24.27 -0.46 1.24
N LEU A 95 -24.19 0.27 0.14
CA LEU A 95 -24.90 1.55 -0.03
C LEU A 95 -26.43 1.38 -0.10
N ARG A 96 -26.93 0.23 -0.55
CA ARG A 96 -28.37 -0.10 -0.55
C ARG A 96 -28.91 -0.30 0.86
N ARG A 97 -28.18 -1.02 1.74
CA ARG A 97 -28.57 -1.10 3.17
C ARG A 97 -28.53 0.27 3.84
N VAL A 98 -27.62 1.17 3.45
CA VAL A 98 -27.64 2.57 3.90
C VAL A 98 -28.89 3.31 3.41
N ALA A 99 -29.31 3.13 2.16
CA ALA A 99 -30.54 3.72 1.63
C ALA A 99 -31.80 3.19 2.34
N GLU A 100 -31.86 1.89 2.64
CA GLU A 100 -32.95 1.22 3.36
C GLU A 100 -33.08 1.77 4.80
N GLU A 101 -31.99 1.83 5.56
CA GLU A 101 -31.99 2.34 6.93
C GLU A 101 -32.20 3.87 6.98
N ALA A 102 -31.73 4.63 5.98
CA ALA A 102 -32.05 6.04 5.84
C ALA A 102 -33.55 6.29 5.55
N ALA A 103 -34.20 5.40 4.79
CA ALA A 103 -35.65 5.44 4.57
C ALA A 103 -36.45 5.13 5.84
N LEU A 104 -36.01 4.15 6.65
CA LEU A 104 -36.58 3.90 7.99
C LEU A 104 -36.31 5.09 8.94
N ALA A 105 -35.17 5.76 8.80
CA ALA A 105 -34.87 7.03 9.47
C ALA A 105 -35.61 8.26 8.86
N GLY A 106 -36.51 8.05 7.89
CA GLY A 106 -37.39 9.08 7.35
C GLY A 106 -36.75 10.04 6.35
N VAL A 107 -35.71 9.62 5.63
CA VAL A 107 -35.23 10.28 4.40
C VAL A 107 -35.77 9.49 3.20
N PRO A 108 -36.65 10.06 2.34
CA PRO A 108 -37.21 9.33 1.21
C PRO A 108 -36.13 8.75 0.27
N ALA A 109 -36.34 7.54 -0.23
CA ALA A 109 -35.44 6.94 -1.22
C ALA A 109 -35.29 7.85 -2.46
N GLY A 110 -34.07 7.96 -3.00
CA GLY A 110 -33.76 8.87 -4.11
C GLY A 110 -33.68 10.36 -3.75
N SER A 111 -33.72 10.76 -2.47
CA SER A 111 -33.57 12.18 -2.04
C SER A 111 -32.21 12.81 -2.37
N GLY A 112 -31.24 12.03 -2.85
CA GLY A 112 -29.86 12.42 -3.02
C GLY A 112 -29.03 12.24 -1.73
N ALA A 113 -27.71 12.17 -1.89
CA ALA A 113 -26.77 11.96 -0.80
C ALA A 113 -25.46 12.73 -1.00
N VAL A 114 -24.80 13.07 0.09
CA VAL A 114 -23.37 13.39 0.10
C VAL A 114 -22.62 12.10 0.41
N LEU A 115 -21.61 11.75 -0.37
CA LEU A 115 -20.82 10.54 -0.20
C LEU A 115 -19.34 10.90 -0.14
N THR A 116 -18.65 10.46 0.91
CA THR A 116 -17.24 10.84 1.11
C THR A 116 -16.27 9.87 0.44
N CYS A 117 -15.12 10.40 0.02
CA CYS A 117 -14.01 9.64 -0.55
C CYS A 117 -12.65 10.28 -0.19
N PRO A 118 -11.53 9.52 -0.21
CA PRO A 118 -10.21 10.08 0.07
C PRO A 118 -9.83 11.16 -0.95
N ALA A 119 -9.15 12.21 -0.47
CA ALA A 119 -8.88 13.41 -1.28
C ALA A 119 -7.99 13.15 -2.51
N ASP A 120 -7.16 12.10 -2.47
CA ASP A 120 -6.25 11.71 -3.55
C ASP A 120 -6.89 10.78 -4.61
N TRP A 121 -8.11 10.29 -4.39
CA TRP A 121 -8.76 9.36 -5.31
C TRP A 121 -8.98 9.99 -6.70
N GLY A 122 -8.37 9.37 -7.71
CA GLY A 122 -8.55 9.72 -9.13
C GLY A 122 -9.93 9.39 -9.68
N ARG A 123 -10.15 9.72 -10.97
CA ARG A 123 -11.46 9.62 -11.62
C ARG A 123 -12.05 8.22 -11.58
N ARG A 124 -11.25 7.18 -11.86
CA ARG A 124 -11.68 5.76 -11.86
C ARG A 124 -12.34 5.36 -10.53
N ARG A 125 -11.64 5.54 -9.40
CA ARG A 125 -12.16 5.20 -8.06
C ARG A 125 -13.41 6.01 -7.68
N ARG A 126 -13.42 7.32 -7.95
CA ARG A 126 -14.60 8.18 -7.73
C ARG A 126 -15.79 7.78 -8.61
N SER A 127 -15.55 7.33 -9.83
CA SER A 127 -16.58 6.83 -10.75
C SER A 127 -17.19 5.51 -10.28
N VAL A 128 -16.37 4.51 -9.90
CA VAL A 128 -16.83 3.23 -9.32
C VAL A 128 -17.76 3.48 -8.12
N LEU A 129 -17.39 4.41 -7.23
CA LEU A 129 -18.19 4.78 -6.06
C LEU A 129 -19.52 5.44 -6.43
N LEU A 130 -19.54 6.33 -7.45
CA LEU A 130 -20.76 6.96 -7.96
C LEU A 130 -21.69 5.97 -8.67
N THR A 131 -21.16 5.06 -9.49
CA THR A 131 -21.92 3.98 -10.12
C THR A 131 -22.55 3.07 -9.06
N ALA A 132 -21.79 2.70 -8.03
CA ALA A 132 -22.28 1.90 -6.92
C ALA A 132 -23.43 2.61 -6.15
N ALA A 133 -23.32 3.92 -5.96
CA ALA A 133 -24.33 4.75 -5.30
C ALA A 133 -25.61 4.93 -6.16
N GLN A 134 -25.45 5.07 -7.47
CA GLN A 134 -26.56 5.12 -8.43
C GLN A 134 -27.34 3.79 -8.45
N ALA A 135 -26.64 2.65 -8.52
CA ALA A 135 -27.23 1.31 -8.48
C ALA A 135 -27.80 0.93 -7.10
N ALA A 136 -27.40 1.64 -6.03
CA ALA A 136 -28.04 1.57 -4.71
C ALA A 136 -29.34 2.39 -4.60
N GLY A 137 -29.65 3.26 -5.58
CA GLY A 137 -30.86 4.07 -5.60
C GLY A 137 -30.81 5.34 -4.75
N LEU A 138 -29.61 5.86 -4.44
CA LEU A 138 -29.44 7.04 -3.56
C LEU A 138 -29.94 8.36 -4.18
N GLY A 139 -30.01 8.45 -5.51
CA GLY A 139 -30.44 9.64 -6.25
C GLY A 139 -29.25 10.42 -6.83
N GLU A 140 -29.31 11.75 -6.78
CA GLU A 140 -28.17 12.62 -7.11
C GLU A 140 -27.12 12.57 -5.99
N VAL A 141 -25.84 12.37 -6.33
CA VAL A 141 -24.77 12.15 -5.33
C VAL A 141 -23.66 13.19 -5.49
N GLU A 142 -23.43 13.94 -4.41
CA GLU A 142 -22.33 14.89 -4.27
C GLU A 142 -21.14 14.19 -3.61
N LEU A 143 -19.95 14.24 -4.23
CA LEU A 143 -18.72 13.75 -3.59
C LEU A 143 -18.05 14.85 -2.77
N VAL A 144 -17.68 14.53 -1.53
CA VAL A 144 -16.91 15.41 -0.64
C VAL A 144 -15.64 14.70 -0.20
N ASP A 145 -14.51 15.39 -0.21
CA ASP A 145 -13.25 14.83 0.27
C ASP A 145 -13.32 14.60 1.80
N GLU A 146 -13.06 13.37 2.23
CA GLU A 146 -13.04 12.93 3.65
C GLU A 146 -12.33 13.93 4.61
N PRO A 147 -11.13 14.46 4.32
CA PRO A 147 -10.47 15.44 5.20
C PRO A 147 -11.17 16.81 5.26
N VAL A 148 -11.88 17.24 4.21
CA VAL A 148 -12.66 18.50 4.22
C VAL A 148 -13.88 18.33 5.13
N ALA A 149 -14.53 17.16 5.06
CA ALA A 149 -15.63 16.80 5.96
C ALA A 149 -15.16 16.73 7.43
N ALA A 150 -14.07 16.01 7.72
CA ALA A 150 -13.50 15.91 9.06
C ALA A 150 -13.12 17.29 9.65
N ALA A 151 -12.45 18.14 8.88
CA ALA A 151 -12.11 19.50 9.29
C ALA A 151 -13.36 20.37 9.53
N THR A 152 -14.41 20.20 8.72
CA THR A 152 -15.70 20.89 8.90
C THR A 152 -16.38 20.46 10.21
N TYR A 153 -16.35 19.18 10.57
CA TYR A 153 -16.85 18.69 11.85
C TYR A 153 -16.08 19.28 13.04
N CYS A 154 -14.75 19.33 12.95
CA CYS A 154 -13.88 19.89 13.98
C CYS A 154 -14.25 21.37 14.28
N MET A 155 -14.50 22.17 13.24
CA MET A 155 -14.88 23.58 13.40
C MET A 155 -16.34 23.77 13.79
N GLU A 156 -17.29 23.08 13.15
CA GLU A 156 -18.73 23.38 13.29
C GLU A 156 -19.45 22.53 14.34
N VAL A 157 -18.94 21.36 14.71
CA VAL A 157 -19.55 20.50 15.74
C VAL A 157 -18.77 20.55 17.05
N LEU A 158 -17.44 20.40 17.00
CA LEU A 158 -16.60 20.51 18.21
C LEU A 158 -16.30 21.96 18.60
N ARG A 159 -16.63 22.93 17.75
CA ARG A 159 -16.41 24.37 17.97
C ARG A 159 -14.93 24.71 18.27
N GLN A 160 -14.00 23.96 17.66
CA GLN A 160 -12.59 24.29 17.72
C GLN A 160 -12.30 25.53 16.86
N GLU A 161 -11.82 26.59 17.51
CA GLU A 161 -11.45 27.84 16.84
C GLU A 161 -10.21 27.60 15.95
N ILE A 162 -10.40 27.77 14.63
CA ILE A 162 -9.33 27.80 13.62
C ILE A 162 -9.56 29.08 12.82
N ALA A 163 -8.64 30.04 12.92
CA ALA A 163 -8.80 31.36 12.30
C ALA A 163 -8.53 31.33 10.79
N VAL A 164 -9.07 32.31 10.07
CA VAL A 164 -8.82 32.46 8.63
C VAL A 164 -7.34 32.75 8.38
N GLY A 165 -6.70 31.88 7.59
CA GLY A 165 -5.27 31.87 7.33
C GLY A 165 -4.50 30.78 8.07
N GLU A 166 -5.09 30.14 9.08
CA GLU A 166 -4.45 29.06 9.85
C GLU A 166 -4.62 27.68 9.20
N ASP A 167 -3.69 26.78 9.54
CA ASP A 167 -3.60 25.43 8.98
C ASP A 167 -3.98 24.36 10.02
N LEU A 168 -4.85 23.44 9.63
CA LEU A 168 -5.27 22.27 10.41
C LEU A 168 -4.75 21.00 9.72
N ALA A 169 -4.09 20.11 10.46
CA ALA A 169 -3.85 18.75 9.98
C ALA A 169 -5.03 17.85 10.34
N VAL A 170 -5.55 17.10 9.38
CA VAL A 170 -6.42 15.95 9.60
C VAL A 170 -5.58 14.68 9.45
N PHE A 171 -5.70 13.78 10.41
CA PHE A 171 -5.05 12.48 10.46
C PHE A 171 -6.16 11.43 10.57
N ASP A 172 -6.52 10.81 9.44
CA ASP A 172 -7.38 9.63 9.43
C ASP A 172 -6.51 8.38 9.54
N PHE A 173 -6.72 7.62 10.61
CA PHE A 173 -6.13 6.29 10.74
C PHE A 173 -7.27 5.28 10.76
N GLY A 174 -7.70 4.91 9.55
CA GLY A 174 -8.82 4.04 9.30
C GLY A 174 -8.52 2.57 9.58
N GLY A 175 -9.42 1.71 9.11
CA GLY A 175 -9.24 0.26 9.18
C GLY A 175 -8.22 -0.28 8.17
N GLY A 176 -8.08 0.35 7.00
CA GLY A 176 -7.25 -0.15 5.90
C GLY A 176 -6.33 0.85 5.21
N THR A 177 -6.26 2.09 5.68
CA THR A 177 -5.35 3.14 5.17
C THR A 177 -5.01 4.10 6.31
N LEU A 178 -3.94 4.86 6.11
CA LEU A 178 -3.65 6.09 6.85
C LEU A 178 -3.69 7.23 5.84
N ASP A 179 -4.54 8.22 6.07
CA ASP A 179 -4.73 9.37 5.18
C ASP A 179 -4.50 10.66 5.96
N VAL A 180 -3.55 11.48 5.50
CA VAL A 180 -3.16 12.73 6.14
C VAL A 180 -3.32 13.89 5.17
N SER A 181 -4.02 14.93 5.60
CA SER A 181 -4.19 16.16 4.84
C SER A 181 -3.91 17.37 5.71
N VAL A 182 -3.32 18.40 5.14
CA VAL A 182 -3.24 19.73 5.77
C VAL A 182 -4.14 20.68 5.00
N LEU A 183 -5.04 21.35 5.70
CA LEU A 183 -6.04 22.26 5.14
C LEU A 183 -5.88 23.64 5.75
N ARG A 184 -5.94 24.68 4.92
CA ARG A 184 -6.04 26.08 5.37
C ARG A 184 -7.50 26.48 5.51
N ARG A 185 -7.84 27.17 6.60
CA ARG A 185 -9.13 27.89 6.67
C ARG A 185 -9.04 29.16 5.85
N GLU A 186 -9.93 29.29 4.87
CA GLU A 186 -10.07 30.48 4.02
C GLU A 186 -11.40 31.21 4.36
N PRO A 187 -11.63 32.45 3.91
CA PRO A 187 -12.80 33.23 4.31
C PRO A 187 -14.15 32.55 4.01
N THR A 188 -14.19 31.71 2.96
CA THR A 188 -15.39 31.07 2.41
C THR A 188 -15.40 29.55 2.52
N GLY A 189 -14.41 28.93 3.17
CA GLY A 189 -14.32 27.46 3.24
C GLY A 189 -12.95 26.94 3.70
N LEU A 190 -12.64 25.70 3.35
CA LEU A 190 -11.38 25.03 3.62
C LEU A 190 -10.69 24.68 2.30
N ARG A 191 -9.38 24.91 2.19
CA ARG A 191 -8.58 24.50 1.03
C ARG A 191 -7.49 23.53 1.45
N VAL A 192 -7.47 22.35 0.86
CA VAL A 192 -6.39 21.38 1.02
C VAL A 192 -5.09 21.97 0.46
N LEU A 193 -4.02 21.95 1.26
CA LEU A 193 -2.68 22.41 0.89
C LEU A 193 -1.79 21.25 0.44
N ALA A 194 -1.87 20.11 1.12
CA ALA A 194 -1.17 18.88 0.77
C ALA A 194 -1.93 17.66 1.29
N VAL A 195 -1.78 16.55 0.57
CA VAL A 195 -2.27 15.21 0.92
C VAL A 195 -1.08 14.24 0.90
N GLY A 196 -1.14 13.22 1.74
CA GLY A 196 -0.30 12.02 1.66
C GLY A 196 -0.86 10.94 2.57
N GLY A 197 -0.46 9.70 2.35
CA GLY A 197 -0.98 8.57 3.08
C GLY A 197 -0.09 7.35 2.98
N LEU A 198 -0.57 6.24 3.51
CA LEU A 198 0.06 4.92 3.46
C LEU A 198 -1.04 3.86 3.25
N ASP A 199 -1.19 3.38 2.02
CA ASP A 199 -2.15 2.32 1.64
C ASP A 199 -1.93 1.02 2.42
N ASP A 200 -0.68 0.76 2.82
CA ASP A 200 -0.23 -0.43 3.55
C ASP A 200 -0.25 -0.27 5.08
N LEU A 201 -1.00 0.73 5.60
CA LEU A 201 -1.05 1.02 7.03
C LEU A 201 -2.45 1.41 7.52
N GLY A 202 -3.29 0.42 7.83
CA GLY A 202 -4.53 0.59 8.59
C GLY A 202 -4.55 -0.19 9.90
N GLY A 203 -5.70 -0.16 10.58
CA GLY A 203 -5.99 -0.98 11.75
C GLY A 203 -5.92 -2.50 11.52
N VAL A 204 -6.09 -2.96 10.27
CA VAL A 204 -5.90 -4.36 9.84
C VAL A 204 -4.42 -4.76 9.87
N ASP A 205 -3.52 -3.85 9.58
CA ASP A 205 -2.08 -4.12 9.54
C ASP A 205 -1.50 -4.16 10.98
N VAL A 206 -2.15 -3.47 11.91
CA VAL A 206 -1.97 -3.65 13.37
C VAL A 206 -2.56 -4.99 13.85
N ASP A 207 -3.73 -5.42 13.33
CA ASP A 207 -4.28 -6.76 13.61
C ASP A 207 -3.30 -7.85 13.16
N ALA A 208 -2.76 -7.76 11.94
CA ALA A 208 -1.80 -8.71 11.39
C ALA A 208 -0.51 -8.78 12.21
N ALA A 209 0.02 -7.64 12.66
CA ALA A 209 1.19 -7.58 13.52
C ALA A 209 0.95 -8.21 14.90
N LEU A 210 -0.24 -8.01 15.49
CA LEU A 210 -0.66 -8.69 16.72
C LEU A 210 -0.89 -10.19 16.50
N VAL A 211 -1.51 -10.61 15.40
CA VAL A 211 -1.70 -12.02 15.02
C VAL A 211 -0.34 -12.73 14.93
N GLY A 212 0.68 -12.09 14.35
CA GLY A 212 2.05 -12.61 14.34
C GLY A 212 2.67 -12.71 15.74
N HIS A 213 2.43 -11.74 16.61
CA HIS A 213 2.91 -11.76 17.99
C HIS A 213 2.25 -12.87 18.84
N VAL A 214 0.91 -12.94 18.84
CA VAL A 214 0.15 -13.97 19.54
C VAL A 214 0.47 -15.35 18.95
N GLY A 215 0.60 -15.43 17.63
CA GLY A 215 1.03 -16.63 16.91
C GLY A 215 2.38 -17.16 17.38
N ALA A 216 3.36 -16.28 17.62
CA ALA A 216 4.65 -16.68 18.18
C ALA A 216 4.55 -17.21 19.63
N LEU A 217 3.55 -16.77 20.43
CA LEU A 217 3.27 -17.31 21.76
C LEU A 217 2.56 -18.67 21.68
N ILE A 218 1.61 -18.84 20.75
CA ILE A 218 0.94 -20.12 20.48
C ILE A 218 1.96 -21.13 19.96
N ALA A 219 2.83 -20.75 19.02
CA ALA A 219 3.84 -21.62 18.41
C ALA A 219 4.79 -22.25 19.43
N GLN A 220 5.15 -21.53 20.50
CA GLN A 220 6.01 -22.03 21.58
C GLN A 220 5.31 -23.07 22.48
N ARG A 221 3.99 -22.98 22.65
CA ARG A 221 3.21 -23.81 23.58
C ARG A 221 2.50 -24.97 22.89
N SER A 222 1.97 -24.72 21.70
CA SER A 222 1.10 -25.59 20.91
C SER A 222 1.35 -25.42 19.41
N PRO A 223 2.50 -25.88 18.86
CA PRO A 223 2.86 -25.70 17.45
C PRO A 223 1.77 -26.13 16.45
N ARG A 224 1.05 -27.22 16.75
CA ARG A 224 -0.06 -27.74 15.92
C ARG A 224 -1.31 -26.85 15.91
N VAL A 225 -1.52 -26.03 16.94
CA VAL A 225 -2.61 -25.04 16.94
C VAL A 225 -2.23 -23.86 16.07
N TRP A 226 -0.99 -23.36 16.22
CA TRP A 226 -0.47 -22.29 15.37
C TRP A 226 -0.46 -22.67 13.88
N GLN A 227 -0.10 -23.92 13.55
CA GLN A 227 -0.12 -24.41 12.17
C GLN A 227 -1.52 -24.26 11.52
N ARG A 228 -2.59 -24.71 12.18
CA ARG A 228 -3.97 -24.61 11.65
C ARG A 228 -4.44 -23.16 11.54
N LEU A 229 -4.11 -22.30 12.50
CA LEU A 229 -4.52 -20.89 12.47
C LEU A 229 -3.77 -20.08 11.41
N ASN A 230 -2.48 -20.35 11.19
CA ASN A 230 -1.63 -19.63 10.24
C ASN A 230 -1.78 -20.14 8.80
N ASN A 231 -1.92 -21.46 8.61
CA ASN A 231 -2.11 -22.08 7.29
C ASN A 231 -3.23 -23.15 7.35
N PRO A 232 -4.51 -22.72 7.44
CA PRO A 232 -5.65 -23.62 7.55
C PRO A 232 -5.87 -24.43 6.28
N GLY A 233 -6.05 -25.74 6.41
CA GLY A 233 -6.47 -26.61 5.31
C GLY A 233 -8.00 -26.57 5.12
N PRO A 234 -8.75 -27.50 5.75
CA PRO A 234 -10.20 -27.60 5.60
C PRO A 234 -10.96 -26.39 6.14
N ARG A 235 -12.20 -26.19 5.65
CA ARG A 235 -13.12 -25.12 6.05
C ARG A 235 -13.31 -24.96 7.57
N SER A 236 -13.12 -26.02 8.36
CA SER A 236 -13.12 -25.93 9.83
C SER A 236 -11.95 -25.09 10.37
N GLU A 237 -10.74 -25.29 9.86
CA GLU A 237 -9.55 -24.53 10.26
C GLU A 237 -9.63 -23.09 9.74
N GLN A 238 -10.26 -22.88 8.58
CA GLN A 238 -10.51 -21.54 8.04
C GLN A 238 -11.44 -20.74 8.96
N ARG A 239 -12.45 -21.38 9.57
CA ARG A 239 -13.29 -20.77 10.63
C ARG A 239 -12.49 -20.52 11.91
N GLU A 240 -11.66 -21.46 12.36
CA GLU A 240 -10.77 -21.27 13.51
C GLU A 240 -9.87 -20.03 13.30
N ARG A 241 -9.29 -19.87 12.10
CA ARG A 241 -8.53 -18.66 11.71
C ARG A 241 -9.39 -17.40 11.77
N GLN A 242 -10.58 -17.39 11.17
CA GLN A 242 -11.45 -16.22 11.15
C GLN A 242 -11.88 -15.78 12.56
N GLN A 243 -12.24 -16.72 13.43
CA GLN A 243 -12.53 -16.44 14.84
C GLN A 243 -11.30 -15.88 15.56
N PHE A 244 -10.12 -16.46 15.36
CA PHE A 244 -8.88 -15.99 16.00
C PHE A 244 -8.49 -14.57 15.57
N TRP A 245 -8.65 -14.21 14.30
CA TRP A 245 -8.43 -12.82 13.85
C TRP A 245 -9.44 -11.84 14.46
N ALA A 246 -10.71 -12.22 14.60
CA ALA A 246 -11.73 -11.41 15.26
C ALA A 246 -11.43 -11.21 16.76
N GLU A 247 -10.99 -12.26 17.47
CA GLU A 247 -10.56 -12.20 18.88
C GLU A 247 -9.35 -11.28 19.08
N VAL A 248 -8.34 -11.34 18.20
CA VAL A 248 -7.17 -10.44 18.25
C VAL A 248 -7.56 -8.99 17.97
N ARG A 249 -8.47 -8.74 17.01
CA ARG A 249 -9.03 -7.39 16.76
C ARG A 249 -9.80 -6.85 17.97
N GLY A 250 -10.68 -7.66 18.56
CA GLY A 250 -11.41 -7.31 19.78
C GLY A 250 -10.48 -6.98 20.94
N ALA A 251 -9.39 -7.73 21.10
CA ALA A 251 -8.36 -7.43 22.09
C ALA A 251 -7.63 -6.10 21.80
N LYS A 252 -7.21 -5.83 20.56
CA LYS A 252 -6.64 -4.53 20.14
C LYS A 252 -7.55 -3.36 20.54
N GLU A 253 -8.83 -3.47 20.20
CA GLU A 253 -9.83 -2.43 20.47
C GLU A 253 -10.14 -2.28 21.97
N MET A 254 -10.08 -3.37 22.74
CA MET A 254 -10.20 -3.35 24.20
C MET A 254 -8.97 -2.72 24.88
N LEU A 255 -7.76 -2.94 24.36
CA LEU A 255 -6.51 -2.38 24.88
C LEU A 255 -6.40 -0.85 24.70
N SER A 256 -7.10 -0.26 23.73
CA SER A 256 -7.26 1.20 23.66
C SER A 256 -7.97 1.80 24.88
N ARG A 257 -8.71 0.99 25.65
CA ARG A 257 -9.41 1.40 26.90
C ARG A 257 -8.78 0.81 28.16
N THR A 258 -8.36 -0.46 28.12
CA THR A 258 -7.84 -1.23 29.26
C THR A 258 -6.33 -1.51 29.15
N SER A 259 -5.68 -1.92 30.24
CA SER A 259 -4.25 -2.32 30.22
C SER A 259 -4.01 -3.77 29.79
N ALA A 260 -5.04 -4.63 29.83
CA ALA A 260 -4.97 -6.03 29.41
C ALA A 260 -6.30 -6.50 28.80
N ALA A 261 -6.23 -7.39 27.82
CA ALA A 261 -7.39 -7.98 27.16
C ALA A 261 -7.19 -9.50 26.96
N PRO A 262 -8.23 -10.33 27.15
CA PRO A 262 -8.18 -11.74 26.78
C PRO A 262 -8.27 -11.93 25.26
N VAL A 263 -7.69 -13.01 24.76
CA VAL A 263 -7.84 -13.53 23.40
C VAL A 263 -8.21 -15.00 23.52
N GLN A 264 -9.42 -15.38 23.09
CA GLN A 264 -9.76 -16.80 22.96
C GLN A 264 -9.06 -17.37 21.72
N VAL A 265 -8.45 -18.54 21.86
CA VAL A 265 -7.69 -19.20 20.78
C VAL A 265 -8.31 -20.56 20.52
N PRO A 266 -8.90 -20.80 19.33
CA PRO A 266 -9.50 -22.09 19.00
C PRO A 266 -8.50 -23.24 19.18
N GLY A 267 -8.89 -24.24 19.99
CA GLY A 267 -8.04 -25.37 20.36
C GLY A 267 -7.06 -25.12 21.52
N LEU A 268 -7.22 -24.05 22.31
CA LEU A 268 -6.64 -23.90 23.65
C LEU A 268 -7.76 -23.73 24.69
N ASP A 269 -7.64 -24.39 25.85
CA ASP A 269 -8.67 -24.35 26.92
C ASP A 269 -8.68 -23.03 27.72
N ASN A 270 -7.65 -22.20 27.58
CA ASN A 270 -7.46 -20.97 28.36
C ASN A 270 -7.14 -19.79 27.43
N ALA A 271 -7.81 -18.66 27.66
CA ALA A 271 -7.54 -17.41 26.96
C ALA A 271 -6.08 -16.98 27.15
N LEU A 272 -5.42 -16.59 26.07
CA LEU A 272 -4.19 -15.80 26.17
C LEU A 272 -4.56 -14.40 26.66
N HIS A 273 -3.63 -13.73 27.33
CA HIS A 273 -3.79 -12.35 27.76
C HIS A 273 -2.75 -11.51 27.02
N LEU A 274 -3.21 -10.49 26.30
CA LEU A 274 -2.36 -9.45 25.73
C LEU A 274 -2.38 -8.22 26.66
N THR A 275 -1.24 -7.53 26.77
CA THR A 275 -1.17 -6.24 27.47
C THR A 275 -1.09 -5.05 26.51
N ARG A 276 -1.38 -3.84 27.02
CA ARG A 276 -1.23 -2.60 26.24
C ARG A 276 0.22 -2.39 25.82
N GLU A 277 1.17 -2.71 26.69
CA GLU A 277 2.61 -2.60 26.42
C GLU A 277 3.04 -3.55 25.29
N GLU A 278 2.41 -4.72 25.15
CA GLU A 278 2.62 -5.63 24.02
C GLU A 278 2.06 -5.07 22.71
N LEU A 279 0.84 -4.51 22.73
CA LEU A 279 0.28 -3.76 21.59
C LEU A 279 1.18 -2.58 21.20
N GLU A 280 1.57 -1.73 22.14
CA GLU A 280 2.40 -0.54 21.89
C GLU A 280 3.79 -0.90 21.36
N ARG A 281 4.38 -2.01 21.84
CA ARG A 281 5.64 -2.55 21.32
C ARG A 281 5.52 -3.10 19.88
N VAL A 282 4.39 -3.69 19.54
CA VAL A 282 4.13 -4.28 18.21
C VAL A 282 3.70 -3.22 17.18
N ALA A 283 2.80 -2.32 17.56
CA ALA A 283 2.32 -1.23 16.71
C ALA A 283 3.29 -0.04 16.63
N GLY A 284 4.23 0.11 17.58
CA GLY A 284 5.16 1.23 17.66
C GLY A 284 5.90 1.57 16.35
N PRO A 285 6.49 0.59 15.62
CA PRO A 285 7.11 0.85 14.33
C PRO A 285 6.13 1.34 13.25
N LEU A 286 4.90 0.79 13.24
CA LEU A 286 3.83 1.20 12.32
C LEU A 286 3.36 2.62 12.61
N ILE A 287 3.10 2.94 13.89
CA ILE A 287 2.72 4.29 14.33
C ILE A 287 3.84 5.30 14.09
N GLN A 288 5.11 4.90 14.19
CA GLN A 288 6.23 5.76 13.80
C GLN A 288 6.24 6.05 12.29
N ARG A 289 5.93 5.08 11.41
CA ARG A 289 5.74 5.35 9.97
C ARG A 289 4.64 6.39 9.74
N ALA A 290 3.52 6.26 10.44
CA ALA A 290 2.39 7.20 10.33
C ALA A 290 2.81 8.63 10.70
N VAL A 291 3.44 8.81 11.85
CA VAL A 291 3.92 10.11 12.34
C VAL A 291 5.00 10.70 11.43
N ASP A 292 5.86 9.86 10.86
CA ASP A 292 6.87 10.27 9.90
C ASP A 292 6.28 10.70 8.55
N GLU A 293 5.12 10.15 8.12
CA GLU A 293 4.39 10.64 6.95
C GLU A 293 3.60 11.91 7.28
N THR A 294 2.94 12.01 8.44
CA THR A 294 2.32 13.26 8.91
C THR A 294 3.32 14.42 8.84
N ARG A 295 4.56 14.17 9.30
CA ARG A 295 5.65 15.14 9.22
C ARG A 295 5.91 15.58 7.78
N ARG A 296 5.97 14.65 6.83
CA ARG A 296 6.24 14.94 5.41
C ARG A 296 5.08 15.68 4.75
N VAL A 297 3.81 15.41 5.11
CA VAL A 297 2.66 16.15 4.58
C VAL A 297 2.65 17.59 5.11
N VAL A 298 2.97 17.79 6.38
CA VAL A 298 3.11 19.13 7.00
C VAL A 298 4.31 19.90 6.44
N GLU A 299 5.43 19.23 6.17
CA GLU A 299 6.58 19.82 5.47
C GLU A 299 6.24 20.16 4.00
N ARG A 300 5.46 19.32 3.31
CA ARG A 300 5.03 19.53 1.91
C ARG A 300 3.97 20.62 1.74
N SER A 301 3.12 20.88 2.73
CA SER A 301 2.07 21.91 2.64
C SER A 301 2.59 23.34 2.73
N GLY A 302 3.83 23.53 3.21
CA GLY A 302 4.36 24.85 3.54
C GLY A 302 3.69 25.51 4.75
N ALA A 303 2.98 24.74 5.58
CA ALA A 303 2.40 25.23 6.83
C ALA A 303 3.52 25.61 7.82
N GLY A 304 3.50 26.86 8.31
CA GLY A 304 4.52 27.36 9.23
C GLY A 304 4.34 26.84 10.66
N ASN A 305 3.11 26.90 11.15
CA ASN A 305 2.62 26.24 12.36
C ASN A 305 1.22 25.72 12.05
N LEU A 306 0.82 24.59 12.66
CA LEU A 306 -0.57 24.15 12.64
C LEU A 306 -1.31 24.70 13.86
N ALA A 307 -2.56 25.13 13.69
CA ALA A 307 -3.47 25.46 14.79
C ALA A 307 -4.01 24.20 15.49
N GLY A 308 -3.94 23.03 14.85
CA GLY A 308 -4.34 21.77 15.45
C GLY A 308 -3.94 20.54 14.63
N ILE A 309 -4.11 19.37 15.25
CA ILE A 309 -4.09 18.06 14.59
C ILE A 309 -5.38 17.35 15.01
N PHE A 310 -6.30 17.09 14.08
CA PHE A 310 -7.58 16.43 14.33
C PHE A 310 -7.50 14.95 13.91
N LEU A 311 -7.86 14.06 14.82
CA LEU A 311 -7.73 12.61 14.65
C LEU A 311 -9.08 11.97 14.35
N VAL A 312 -9.17 11.29 13.21
CA VAL A 312 -10.33 10.53 12.75
C VAL A 312 -9.92 9.10 12.39
N GLY A 313 -10.89 8.24 12.08
CA GLY A 313 -10.67 6.81 11.88
C GLY A 313 -10.52 6.02 13.19
N GLY A 314 -11.03 4.78 13.20
CA GLY A 314 -11.09 3.96 14.43
C GLY A 314 -9.73 3.60 15.04
N SER A 315 -8.65 3.55 14.24
CA SER A 315 -7.30 3.22 14.72
C SER A 315 -6.64 4.40 15.46
N SER A 316 -7.11 5.64 15.25
CA SER A 316 -6.71 6.81 16.03
C SER A 316 -7.07 6.71 17.53
N ARG A 317 -7.93 5.75 17.91
CA ARG A 317 -8.21 5.43 19.32
C ARG A 317 -7.01 4.83 20.09
N ILE A 318 -5.98 4.33 19.40
CA ILE A 318 -4.81 3.73 20.05
C ILE A 318 -4.00 4.84 20.76
N PRO A 319 -3.85 4.85 22.09
CA PRO A 319 -3.29 6.00 22.83
C PRO A 319 -1.89 6.44 22.37
N LEU A 320 -1.06 5.48 21.95
CA LEU A 320 0.28 5.72 21.41
C LEU A 320 0.29 6.62 20.16
N VAL A 321 -0.79 6.65 19.36
CA VAL A 321 -0.91 7.52 18.17
C VAL A 321 -0.90 8.98 18.59
N ALA A 322 -1.84 9.38 19.46
CA ALA A 322 -1.92 10.74 19.98
C ALA A 322 -0.66 11.13 20.77
N GLN A 323 -0.09 10.21 21.57
CA GLN A 323 1.16 10.44 22.29
C GLN A 323 2.34 10.73 21.34
N ARG A 324 2.48 9.98 20.24
CA ARG A 324 3.59 10.13 19.29
C ARG A 324 3.43 11.37 18.41
N LEU A 325 2.22 11.69 17.97
CA LEU A 325 1.92 12.95 17.29
C LEU A 325 2.22 14.15 18.21
N HIS A 326 1.75 14.13 19.46
CA HIS A 326 2.07 15.17 20.43
C HIS A 326 3.58 15.34 20.64
N SER A 327 4.29 14.22 20.84
CA SER A 327 5.75 14.21 21.02
C SER A 327 6.53 14.70 19.78
N ARG A 328 5.95 14.60 18.58
CA ARG A 328 6.57 15.03 17.32
C ARG A 328 6.32 16.50 17.00
N PHE A 329 5.13 17.02 17.29
CA PHE A 329 4.68 18.35 16.85
C PHE A 329 4.51 19.37 17.97
N GLY A 330 4.55 18.95 19.25
CA GLY A 330 4.29 19.82 20.41
C GLY A 330 2.81 20.21 20.60
N ILE A 331 1.98 20.03 19.57
CA ILE A 331 0.53 20.28 19.56
C ILE A 331 -0.19 19.10 20.22
N ALA A 332 -1.16 19.35 21.09
CA ALA A 332 -2.04 18.31 21.62
C ALA A 332 -3.08 17.92 20.53
N PRO A 333 -3.14 16.65 20.07
CA PRO A 333 -4.08 16.28 19.02
C PRO A 333 -5.51 16.17 19.56
N THR A 334 -6.47 16.74 18.84
CA THR A 334 -7.90 16.63 19.16
C THR A 334 -8.42 15.26 18.72
N VAL A 335 -8.74 14.41 19.70
CA VAL A 335 -9.40 13.10 19.47
C VAL A 335 -10.86 13.20 19.92
N PRO A 336 -11.84 13.06 19.02
CA PRO A 336 -13.26 12.98 19.38
C PRO A 336 -13.59 11.62 20.02
N GLU A 337 -14.67 11.55 20.79
CA GLU A 337 -15.09 10.32 21.49
C GLU A 337 -15.35 9.14 20.54
N GLN A 338 -15.85 9.44 19.33
CA GLN A 338 -16.09 8.48 18.26
C GLN A 338 -15.45 8.97 16.95
N PRO A 339 -14.15 8.73 16.71
CA PRO A 339 -13.44 9.20 15.51
C PRO A 339 -13.93 8.56 14.20
N GLU A 340 -14.85 7.62 14.26
CA GLU A 340 -15.57 7.06 13.11
C GLU A 340 -16.72 7.97 12.61
N LEU A 341 -17.26 8.88 13.44
CA LEU A 341 -18.42 9.71 13.08
C LEU A 341 -18.13 11.07 12.37
N PRO A 342 -17.00 11.78 12.63
CA PRO A 342 -16.76 13.13 12.13
C PRO A 342 -16.89 13.31 10.62
N VAL A 343 -16.45 12.33 9.83
CA VAL A 343 -16.48 12.40 8.36
C VAL A 343 -17.92 12.49 7.86
N ALA A 344 -18.78 11.52 8.20
CA ALA A 344 -20.18 11.53 7.78
C ALA A 344 -20.98 12.72 8.34
N PHE A 345 -20.75 13.13 9.60
CA PHE A 345 -21.42 14.31 10.17
C PHE A 345 -20.95 15.62 9.51
N GLY A 346 -19.65 15.77 9.24
CA GLY A 346 -19.08 16.97 8.61
C GLY A 346 -19.49 17.13 7.16
N ALA A 347 -19.57 16.03 6.40
CA ALA A 347 -20.06 16.03 5.02
C ALA A 347 -21.50 16.53 4.89
N LEU A 348 -22.33 16.30 5.92
CA LEU A 348 -23.71 16.80 6.01
C LEU A 348 -23.79 18.33 6.24
N LEU A 349 -22.68 18.97 6.63
CA LEU A 349 -22.55 20.42 6.84
C LEU A 349 -21.87 21.12 5.66
N VAL A 350 -21.00 20.43 4.92
CA VAL A 350 -20.46 20.92 3.65
C VAL A 350 -21.62 21.27 2.69
N GLY A 351 -21.54 22.43 2.04
CA GLY A 351 -22.59 22.96 1.14
C GLY A 351 -23.91 23.37 1.81
N GLY A 352 -24.01 23.34 3.15
CA GLY A 352 -25.27 23.51 3.88
C GLY A 352 -25.38 24.80 4.70
N GLU A 353 -25.95 25.86 4.10
CA GLU A 353 -26.58 27.00 4.79
C GLU A 353 -25.67 27.86 5.71
N ALA A 354 -24.71 28.55 5.09
CA ALA A 354 -24.39 29.90 5.56
C ALA A 354 -25.58 30.85 5.28
N GLN A 355 -25.83 31.80 6.17
CA GLN A 355 -27.07 32.61 6.16
C GLN A 355 -27.12 33.61 4.99
N ALA A 356 -28.33 33.88 4.50
CA ALA A 356 -28.54 34.45 3.17
C ALA A 356 -28.18 35.94 2.99
N PHE A 357 -27.66 36.26 1.81
CA PHE A 357 -27.90 37.54 1.12
C PHE A 357 -28.30 37.27 -0.34
N ALA A 358 -29.13 38.14 -0.92
CA ALA A 358 -29.85 37.89 -2.17
C ALA A 358 -29.04 38.22 -3.45
N PRO A 359 -29.38 37.62 -4.61
CA PRO A 359 -28.56 37.71 -5.83
C PRO A 359 -28.95 38.82 -6.82
N ASP A 360 -27.92 39.32 -7.54
CA ASP A 360 -27.94 39.88 -8.90
C ASP A 360 -28.70 41.23 -9.14
N PRO A 361 -28.51 41.96 -10.28
CA PRO A 361 -28.10 41.50 -11.61
C PRO A 361 -26.81 42.09 -12.22
N THR A 362 -26.12 41.25 -13.02
CA THR A 362 -25.19 41.66 -14.09
C THR A 362 -25.82 42.57 -15.14
N PRO A 363 -25.04 43.48 -15.75
CA PRO A 363 -25.25 43.91 -17.13
C PRO A 363 -24.09 43.56 -18.09
N THR A 364 -24.50 42.95 -19.20
CA THR A 364 -23.87 42.67 -20.51
C THR A 364 -22.59 43.39 -20.96
N SER A 365 -21.75 42.61 -21.65
CA SER A 365 -20.55 42.95 -22.45
C SER A 365 -20.63 44.17 -23.38
N VAL A 366 -19.52 44.92 -23.52
CA VAL A 366 -19.06 45.54 -24.78
C VAL A 366 -17.53 45.61 -24.84
N VAL A 367 -16.93 45.58 -26.04
CA VAL A 367 -15.52 45.92 -26.31
C VAL A 367 -15.47 46.97 -27.43
N SER A 368 -14.80 48.12 -27.23
CA SER A 368 -14.02 48.89 -28.23
C SER A 368 -13.68 50.34 -27.77
N GLY A 369 -12.44 50.79 -28.03
CA GLY A 369 -12.14 52.20 -28.38
C GLY A 369 -11.77 53.22 -27.27
N PRO A 370 -10.52 53.76 -27.27
CA PRO A 370 -10.14 55.04 -26.63
C PRO A 370 -10.28 56.23 -27.63
N PRO A 371 -10.03 57.54 -27.29
CA PRO A 371 -9.35 58.07 -26.10
C PRO A 371 -10.00 59.32 -25.39
N THR A 372 -9.24 59.85 -24.43
CA THR A 372 -9.30 61.11 -23.62
C THR A 372 -9.54 62.43 -24.40
N PRO A 373 -9.78 63.64 -23.79
CA PRO A 373 -9.43 64.07 -22.41
C PRO A 373 -10.38 65.08 -21.68
N VAL A 374 -9.83 65.71 -20.61
CA VAL A 374 -10.12 67.01 -19.93
C VAL A 374 -11.27 67.24 -18.92
N SER A 375 -10.84 67.51 -17.67
CA SER A 375 -11.24 68.58 -16.72
C SER A 375 -12.66 68.63 -16.11
N GLY A 376 -12.84 68.88 -14.80
CA GLY A 376 -11.88 69.02 -13.69
C GLY A 376 -12.42 69.89 -12.51
N VAL A 377 -11.64 70.02 -11.42
CA VAL A 377 -11.83 70.96 -10.26
C VAL A 377 -13.07 70.66 -9.37
N SER A 378 -13.05 70.58 -8.03
CA SER A 378 -12.04 70.61 -6.94
C SER A 378 -12.49 69.58 -5.85
N ALA A 379 -12.04 69.44 -4.59
CA ALA A 379 -11.15 70.14 -3.63
C ALA A 379 -10.39 69.04 -2.79
N GLN A 380 -9.54 69.22 -1.77
CA GLN A 380 -9.23 70.22 -0.71
C GLN A 380 -10.28 70.36 0.44
N VAL A 381 -9.92 70.26 1.75
CA VAL A 381 -8.62 69.93 2.39
C VAL A 381 -8.74 69.48 3.88
N THR A 382 -7.84 68.59 4.33
CA THR A 382 -7.32 68.26 5.70
C THR A 382 -8.20 67.99 6.97
N SER A 383 -7.78 66.92 7.68
CA SER A 383 -7.45 66.82 9.15
C SER A 383 -8.49 66.90 10.28
N GLY A 384 -8.33 66.00 11.28
CA GLY A 384 -8.51 66.35 12.71
C GLY A 384 -9.30 65.36 13.60
N PRO A 385 -8.67 64.67 14.58
CA PRO A 385 -9.34 64.01 15.74
C PRO A 385 -9.36 64.95 16.98
N PRO A 386 -9.76 64.57 18.23
CA PRO A 386 -10.23 63.27 18.74
C PRO A 386 -11.48 63.30 19.68
N ALA A 387 -11.75 62.14 20.31
CA ALA A 387 -12.69 61.75 21.38
C ALA A 387 -13.13 62.73 22.50
N GLN A 388 -14.28 62.43 23.15
CA GLN A 388 -14.48 62.32 24.63
C GLN A 388 -15.89 61.70 24.98
N VAL A 389 -16.01 60.69 25.88
CA VAL A 389 -16.26 60.74 27.36
C VAL A 389 -17.67 61.28 27.72
N THR A 390 -18.56 60.63 28.50
CA THR A 390 -18.65 59.34 29.27
C THR A 390 -20.14 58.84 29.30
N SER A 391 -20.76 58.01 30.19
CA SER A 391 -20.54 57.52 31.57
C SER A 391 -21.39 56.27 31.93
N GLY A 392 -21.07 55.57 33.04
CA GLY A 392 -21.90 54.50 33.64
C GLY A 392 -21.16 53.22 34.03
N ALA A 393 -21.10 52.89 35.33
CA ALA A 393 -20.50 51.67 35.92
C ALA A 393 -21.49 51.11 37.00
N PRO A 394 -21.33 49.90 37.62
CA PRO A 394 -20.08 49.29 38.11
C PRO A 394 -19.88 47.78 37.85
N GLN A 395 -18.75 47.24 38.35
CA GLN A 395 -18.42 45.80 38.37
C GLN A 395 -18.85 45.12 39.68
N ALA A 396 -18.98 43.79 39.67
CA ALA A 396 -18.74 42.93 40.85
C ALA A 396 -18.34 41.50 40.42
N SER A 397 -17.56 40.81 41.24
CA SER A 397 -16.99 39.47 40.96
C SER A 397 -17.88 38.31 41.42
N PHE A 398 -17.70 37.12 40.83
CA PHE A 398 -18.30 35.87 41.30
C PHE A 398 -17.30 35.00 42.08
N ALA A 399 -17.83 34.21 43.03
CA ALA A 399 -17.12 33.18 43.79
C ALA A 399 -17.91 31.84 43.71
N PRO A 400 -17.26 30.67 43.90
CA PRO A 400 -17.85 29.38 43.53
C PRO A 400 -18.69 28.70 44.63
N PRO A 401 -19.70 27.87 44.27
CA PRO A 401 -20.38 26.94 45.18
C PRO A 401 -19.63 25.60 45.33
N ALA A 402 -20.04 24.79 46.31
CA ALA A 402 -19.33 23.62 46.84
C ALA A 402 -19.95 22.26 46.37
N PRO A 403 -19.34 21.09 46.68
CA PRO A 403 -19.69 19.81 46.04
C PRO A 403 -20.88 19.07 46.68
N PHE A 404 -21.46 18.12 45.93
CA PHE A 404 -22.60 17.28 46.34
C PHE A 404 -22.20 15.96 47.00
N ALA A 405 -23.14 15.40 47.79
CA ALA A 405 -23.09 14.07 48.39
C ALA A 405 -24.42 13.30 48.09
N PRO A 406 -24.47 11.95 48.21
CA PRO A 406 -25.47 11.12 47.50
C PRO A 406 -26.59 10.52 48.39
N ALA A 407 -27.69 10.06 47.78
CA ALA A 407 -28.36 8.75 48.04
C ALA A 407 -29.72 8.52 47.30
N ALA A 408 -30.09 7.23 47.19
CA ALA A 408 -31.44 6.62 47.15
C ALA A 408 -32.22 6.40 45.81
N ASP A 409 -32.70 5.16 45.65
CA ASP A 409 -33.72 4.67 44.69
C ASP A 409 -35.17 4.90 45.18
N PRO A 410 -36.15 4.91 44.26
CA PRO A 410 -37.40 4.16 44.48
C PRO A 410 -37.96 3.42 43.23
N THR A 411 -38.94 2.54 43.44
CA THR A 411 -39.48 1.55 42.46
C THR A 411 -40.99 1.70 42.15
N PHE A 412 -41.46 1.07 41.05
CA PHE A 412 -42.88 0.77 40.66
C PHE A 412 -43.73 1.93 40.05
N PRO A 413 -44.94 1.69 39.49
CA PRO A 413 -45.40 0.63 38.53
C PRO A 413 -46.32 1.15 37.38
N VAL A 414 -46.63 0.34 36.33
CA VAL A 414 -47.69 0.64 35.32
C VAL A 414 -48.40 -0.64 34.79
N SER A 415 -49.71 -0.54 34.49
CA SER A 415 -50.60 -1.52 33.80
C SER A 415 -51.68 -0.74 33.01
N TYR A 416 -52.59 -1.23 32.15
CA TYR A 416 -52.98 -2.56 31.60
C TYR A 416 -53.77 -2.29 30.27
N PRO A 417 -53.81 -3.19 29.25
CA PRO A 417 -55.07 -3.94 28.99
C PRO A 417 -54.92 -5.32 28.26
N PRO A 418 -56.00 -6.13 28.14
CA PRO A 418 -55.99 -7.45 27.48
C PRO A 418 -56.59 -7.46 26.04
N MET A 419 -56.40 -8.57 25.31
CA MET A 419 -57.15 -8.92 24.10
C MET A 419 -57.78 -10.33 24.17
N GLN A 420 -58.73 -10.59 23.27
CA GLN A 420 -59.73 -11.67 23.36
C GLN A 420 -59.34 -12.92 22.54
N SER A 421 -60.21 -13.95 22.56
CA SER A 421 -59.91 -15.33 22.14
C SER A 421 -60.92 -15.93 21.15
N VAL A 422 -60.45 -16.90 20.34
CA VAL A 422 -61.19 -17.85 19.46
C VAL A 422 -62.04 -17.26 18.30
N PRO A 423 -62.34 -18.00 17.20
CA PRO A 423 -62.23 -19.46 17.01
C PRO A 423 -61.40 -19.95 15.79
N ASN A 424 -61.44 -21.28 15.58
CA ASN A 424 -60.56 -22.11 14.76
C ASN A 424 -61.26 -22.71 13.52
N THR A 425 -60.61 -22.70 12.34
CA THR A 425 -60.93 -23.55 11.17
C THR A 425 -59.69 -23.79 10.28
N GLY A 426 -59.60 -24.97 9.65
CA GLY A 426 -58.58 -25.31 8.64
C GLY A 426 -57.81 -26.60 8.92
N SER A 427 -57.56 -27.44 7.90
CA SER A 427 -56.89 -28.75 8.04
C SER A 427 -56.05 -29.09 6.79
N PHE A 428 -55.25 -30.16 6.91
CA PHE A 428 -54.32 -30.73 5.90
C PHE A 428 -53.09 -29.84 5.57
N GLY A 429 -51.88 -30.39 5.41
CA GLY A 429 -51.41 -31.78 5.61
C GLY A 429 -49.91 -31.91 5.31
N ALA A 430 -49.22 -32.88 5.93
CA ALA A 430 -47.76 -33.03 5.81
C ALA A 430 -47.34 -34.26 4.98
N PRO A 431 -46.29 -34.17 4.13
CA PRO A 431 -45.65 -35.32 3.49
C PRO A 431 -44.68 -36.04 4.45
N THR A 432 -44.34 -37.29 4.12
CA THR A 432 -43.69 -38.26 5.03
C THR A 432 -42.22 -38.54 4.70
N VAL A 433 -41.48 -39.06 5.69
CA VAL A 433 -40.10 -39.60 5.56
C VAL A 433 -40.09 -41.07 6.01
N PRO A 434 -39.45 -42.00 5.27
CA PRO A 434 -39.45 -43.43 5.59
C PRO A 434 -38.37 -43.84 6.63
N PRO A 435 -38.55 -44.96 7.38
CA PRO A 435 -37.63 -45.38 8.45
C PRO A 435 -36.72 -46.59 8.10
N VAL A 436 -35.61 -46.74 8.83
CA VAL A 436 -34.79 -47.98 8.92
C VAL A 436 -34.30 -48.18 10.39
N PRO A 437 -34.27 -49.40 10.97
CA PRO A 437 -34.09 -49.61 12.42
C PRO A 437 -32.78 -50.44 12.73
N PRO A 438 -32.55 -51.15 13.89
CA PRO A 438 -31.28 -50.93 14.63
C PRO A 438 -30.44 -52.18 15.02
N THR A 439 -29.16 -51.97 15.35
CA THR A 439 -28.27 -52.87 16.13
C THR A 439 -27.22 -52.03 16.87
N GLY A 440 -26.54 -52.45 17.95
CA GLY A 440 -26.66 -53.65 18.79
C GLY A 440 -25.39 -53.84 19.66
N ILE A 441 -25.51 -53.93 21.00
CA ILE A 441 -24.36 -54.02 21.94
C ILE A 441 -24.41 -55.32 22.77
N PRO A 442 -23.29 -56.08 22.89
CA PRO A 442 -23.05 -57.08 23.94
C PRO A 442 -22.09 -56.54 25.05
N ALA A 443 -22.09 -57.14 26.26
CA ALA A 443 -21.38 -56.61 27.45
C ALA A 443 -20.87 -57.68 28.44
N ARG A 444 -20.24 -57.23 29.56
CA ARG A 444 -19.72 -57.99 30.75
C ARG A 444 -18.42 -58.82 30.53
N PRO A 445 -17.68 -59.25 31.58
CA PRO A 445 -17.95 -59.23 33.04
C PRO A 445 -16.92 -58.47 33.95
N PRO A 446 -17.14 -58.38 35.29
CA PRO A 446 -16.31 -57.60 36.23
C PRO A 446 -15.86 -58.33 37.54
N THR A 447 -15.18 -57.63 38.46
CA THR A 447 -15.02 -57.92 39.92
C THR A 447 -14.71 -56.58 40.65
N SER A 448 -15.57 -56.00 41.52
CA SER A 448 -15.86 -56.28 42.96
C SER A 448 -14.72 -55.91 43.95
N GLY A 449 -14.92 -55.09 45.00
CA GLY A 449 -16.11 -54.41 45.53
C GLY A 449 -15.79 -53.38 46.67
N GLY A 450 -16.82 -52.76 47.27
CA GLY A 450 -16.71 -51.73 48.35
C GLY A 450 -16.83 -52.27 49.79
N PRO A 451 -17.26 -51.48 50.83
CA PRO A 451 -18.00 -50.20 50.78
C PRO A 451 -17.46 -49.06 51.71
N MET A 452 -18.30 -48.06 52.02
CA MET A 452 -17.96 -46.72 52.55
C MET A 452 -18.06 -46.51 54.08
N GLN A 453 -17.29 -45.52 54.56
CA GLN A 453 -17.75 -44.34 55.34
C GLN A 453 -16.95 -43.11 54.83
N GLY A 454 -17.31 -41.83 55.03
CA GLY A 454 -18.44 -41.17 55.72
C GLY A 454 -18.46 -39.65 55.41
N GLY A 455 -19.11 -38.82 56.24
CA GLY A 455 -19.13 -37.34 56.16
C GLY A 455 -19.80 -36.70 57.39
N PRO A 456 -20.16 -35.39 57.42
CA PRO A 456 -19.97 -34.32 56.42
C PRO A 456 -19.34 -33.00 56.99
N MET A 457 -19.25 -31.95 56.16
CA MET A 457 -19.02 -30.54 56.57
C MET A 457 -20.36 -29.78 56.72
N PRO A 458 -20.45 -28.70 57.52
CA PRO A 458 -20.60 -27.35 56.91
C PRO A 458 -20.10 -26.14 57.76
N GLY A 459 -20.00 -24.95 57.14
CA GLY A 459 -20.17 -23.66 57.84
C GLY A 459 -19.06 -22.58 57.71
N GLY A 460 -19.45 -21.37 57.29
CA GLY A 460 -18.76 -20.09 57.59
C GLY A 460 -19.66 -19.20 58.49
N PRO A 461 -19.49 -17.85 58.61
CA PRO A 461 -18.67 -16.93 57.79
C PRO A 461 -17.82 -15.88 58.56
N VAL A 462 -17.34 -14.84 57.84
CA VAL A 462 -16.55 -13.63 58.21
C VAL A 462 -17.43 -12.47 58.80
N PRO A 463 -16.97 -11.21 59.10
CA PRO A 463 -15.65 -10.49 59.02
C PRO A 463 -15.24 -9.89 60.42
N PRO A 464 -14.80 -8.61 60.67
CA PRO A 464 -14.01 -7.56 59.93
C PRO A 464 -12.86 -6.83 60.72
N GLY A 465 -12.01 -6.04 60.01
CA GLY A 465 -11.66 -4.64 60.39
C GLY A 465 -10.28 -4.26 61.00
N GLY A 466 -9.65 -3.18 60.49
CA GLY A 466 -8.59 -2.38 61.19
C GLY A 466 -7.24 -2.15 60.42
N PRO A 467 -6.65 -0.93 60.36
CA PRO A 467 -5.45 -0.64 59.52
C PRO A 467 -4.19 -0.04 60.23
N MET A 468 -3.02 -0.10 59.53
CA MET A 468 -1.84 0.84 59.44
C MET A 468 -1.28 1.56 60.71
N PRO A 469 0.07 1.79 60.91
CA PRO A 469 0.92 2.51 59.92
C PRO A 469 2.51 2.37 59.96
N HIS A 470 3.15 2.93 58.91
CA HIS A 470 4.43 3.70 58.80
C HIS A 470 5.79 3.43 59.55
N VAL A 471 6.87 3.50 58.74
CA VAL A 471 8.19 4.22 58.91
C VAL A 471 9.46 3.50 59.48
N SER A 472 10.60 3.84 58.86
CA SER A 472 12.02 3.39 59.02
C SER A 472 12.78 4.14 60.18
N PRO A 473 14.15 4.13 60.39
CA PRO A 473 15.28 3.88 59.46
C PRO A 473 16.62 3.25 60.04
N THR A 474 17.70 3.23 59.22
CA THR A 474 19.17 3.27 59.55
C THR A 474 19.89 2.09 60.26
N GLY A 475 21.19 1.87 59.94
CA GLY A 475 22.21 1.39 60.91
C GLY A 475 23.30 0.37 60.45
N ILE A 476 24.59 0.73 60.53
CA ILE A 476 25.82 -0.06 60.20
C ILE A 476 27.03 0.63 60.92
N PRO A 477 28.23 0.05 61.25
CA PRO A 477 28.82 -1.28 60.94
C PRO A 477 29.53 -2.00 62.14
N GLY A 478 30.32 -3.06 61.88
CA GLY A 478 31.25 -3.68 62.86
C GLY A 478 32.28 -4.67 62.24
N ARG A 479 33.51 -4.77 62.79
CA ARG A 479 34.67 -5.56 62.27
C ARG A 479 35.23 -6.57 63.29
N GLY A 480 35.91 -7.62 62.81
CA GLY A 480 36.94 -8.41 63.54
C GLY A 480 36.62 -9.91 63.67
N ALA A 481 37.57 -10.85 63.70
CA ALA A 481 39.03 -10.81 63.53
C ALA A 481 39.53 -12.17 62.96
N ALA A 482 40.85 -12.43 62.88
CA ALA A 482 41.45 -13.58 62.16
C ALA A 482 42.29 -14.53 63.07
N VAL A 483 42.62 -15.75 62.58
CA VAL A 483 43.92 -16.47 62.74
C VAL A 483 43.90 -17.88 62.04
N PRO A 484 44.99 -18.34 61.38
CA PRO A 484 45.19 -19.69 60.78
C PRO A 484 46.06 -20.60 61.71
N PRO A 485 46.66 -21.78 61.34
CA PRO A 485 46.82 -22.50 60.05
C PRO A 485 46.45 -24.03 60.23
N PRO A 486 47.11 -25.12 59.69
CA PRO A 486 48.11 -25.28 58.62
C PRO A 486 47.72 -26.26 57.43
N PRO A 487 48.28 -27.49 57.17
CA PRO A 487 48.87 -27.69 55.82
C PRO A 487 48.69 -29.05 55.06
N ARG A 488 49.18 -29.06 53.80
CA ARG A 488 49.72 -30.17 52.95
C ARG A 488 48.80 -31.06 52.06
N ARG A 489 48.76 -30.67 50.76
CA ARG A 489 49.13 -31.42 49.52
C ARG A 489 48.58 -32.84 49.19
N ARG A 490 47.98 -32.92 47.97
CA ARG A 490 47.94 -34.03 46.96
C ARG A 490 47.20 -35.33 47.37
N GLY A 491 46.55 -36.07 46.46
CA GLY A 491 46.31 -35.88 45.02
C GLY A 491 45.65 -37.12 44.36
N LYS A 492 45.39 -37.08 43.04
CA LYS A 492 44.83 -38.19 42.20
C LYS A 492 43.45 -38.74 42.60
N ALA A 493 42.38 -38.06 42.18
CA ALA A 493 41.02 -38.64 42.13
C ALA A 493 40.16 -38.11 40.96
N ARG A 494 40.19 -36.79 40.71
CA ARG A 494 39.28 -36.11 39.77
C ARG A 494 39.51 -36.37 38.27
N TYR A 495 40.62 -36.99 37.86
CA TYR A 495 40.95 -37.15 36.44
C TYR A 495 40.27 -38.36 35.78
N VAL A 496 39.97 -39.42 36.52
CA VAL A 496 39.36 -40.66 35.97
C VAL A 496 37.91 -40.42 35.56
N VAL A 497 37.13 -39.72 36.40
CA VAL A 497 35.72 -39.43 36.14
C VAL A 497 35.52 -38.61 34.86
N LEU A 498 36.38 -37.61 34.62
CA LEU A 498 36.28 -36.75 33.43
C LEU A 498 36.52 -37.52 32.13
N VAL A 499 37.49 -38.44 32.13
CA VAL A 499 37.80 -39.28 30.96
C VAL A 499 36.67 -40.28 30.67
N VAL A 500 36.07 -40.88 31.69
CA VAL A 500 34.92 -41.80 31.52
C VAL A 500 33.70 -41.07 30.97
N VAL A 501 33.40 -39.85 31.46
CA VAL A 501 32.28 -39.05 30.93
C VAL A 501 32.52 -38.65 29.47
N LEU A 502 33.72 -38.20 29.11
CA LEU A 502 34.05 -37.85 27.72
C LEU A 502 34.01 -39.05 26.77
N ALA A 503 34.44 -40.24 27.22
CA ALA A 503 34.34 -41.47 26.46
C ALA A 503 32.88 -41.89 26.21
N LEU A 504 32.00 -41.75 27.22
CA LEU A 504 30.57 -42.04 27.07
C LEU A 504 29.91 -41.09 26.06
N PHE A 505 30.15 -39.78 26.14
CA PHE A 505 29.64 -38.82 25.15
C PHE A 505 30.14 -39.11 23.72
N ALA A 506 31.41 -39.49 23.55
CA ALA A 506 31.95 -39.90 22.25
C ALA A 506 31.24 -41.15 21.69
N SER A 507 31.00 -42.16 22.53
CA SER A 507 30.32 -43.39 22.13
C SER A 507 28.85 -43.17 21.72
N CYS A 508 28.10 -42.34 22.46
CA CYS A 508 26.73 -41.99 22.10
C CYS A 508 26.66 -41.16 20.81
N GLY A 509 27.57 -40.19 20.63
CA GLY A 509 27.63 -39.37 19.41
C GLY A 509 27.91 -40.21 18.16
N PHE A 510 28.87 -41.15 18.24
CA PHE A 510 29.18 -42.04 17.12
C PHE A 510 28.05 -43.04 16.81
N GLY A 511 27.35 -43.52 17.84
CA GLY A 511 26.15 -44.35 17.69
C GLY A 511 25.03 -43.65 16.93
N VAL A 512 24.68 -42.41 17.31
CA VAL A 512 23.68 -41.60 16.60
C VAL A 512 24.12 -41.31 15.16
N TYR A 513 25.39 -40.93 14.95
CA TYR A 513 25.92 -40.70 13.59
C TYR A 513 25.82 -41.96 12.71
N LYS A 514 26.10 -43.15 13.26
CA LYS A 514 25.97 -44.41 12.51
C LYS A 514 24.53 -44.80 12.23
N VAL A 515 23.60 -44.58 13.16
CA VAL A 515 22.16 -44.84 12.91
C VAL A 515 21.62 -43.87 11.86
N VAL A 516 22.02 -42.60 11.87
CA VAL A 516 21.66 -41.62 10.84
C VAL A 516 22.24 -42.01 9.48
N GLN A 517 23.53 -42.37 9.38
CA GLN A 517 24.10 -42.88 8.13
C GLN A 517 23.32 -44.10 7.60
N ILE A 518 23.09 -45.12 8.43
CA ILE A 518 22.37 -46.33 7.99
C ILE A 518 20.95 -45.98 7.52
N ALA A 519 20.25 -45.06 8.20
CA ALA A 519 18.93 -44.60 7.76
C ALA A 519 18.99 -43.83 6.42
N THR A 520 19.99 -42.95 6.22
CA THR A 520 20.18 -42.22 4.96
C THR A 520 20.60 -43.14 3.82
N ASP A 521 21.51 -44.09 4.05
CA ASP A 521 21.97 -45.06 3.06
C ASP A 521 20.84 -46.03 2.67
N THR A 522 20.00 -46.45 3.63
CA THR A 522 18.79 -47.26 3.37
C THR A 522 17.74 -46.46 2.60
N TRP A 523 17.56 -45.17 2.91
CA TRP A 523 16.64 -44.30 2.16
C TRP A 523 17.12 -44.10 0.72
N ASN A 524 18.41 -43.86 0.50
CA ASN A 524 19.01 -43.73 -0.82
C ASN A 524 18.94 -45.03 -1.63
N GLN A 525 19.01 -46.20 -0.98
CA GLN A 525 18.76 -47.50 -1.62
C GLN A 525 17.27 -47.77 -1.90
N ALA A 526 16.36 -47.14 -1.18
CA ALA A 526 14.91 -47.24 -1.43
C ALA A 526 14.42 -46.32 -2.57
N THR A 527 15.26 -45.38 -3.04
CA THR A 527 14.93 -44.45 -4.14
C THR A 527 15.98 -44.52 -5.26
N GLY A 528 16.12 -45.70 -5.87
CA GLY A 528 17.09 -45.98 -6.95
C GLY A 528 16.48 -46.76 -8.12
N ASP A 529 15.98 -46.00 -9.10
CA ASP A 529 15.51 -46.34 -10.45
C ASP A 529 15.93 -47.71 -11.04
N GLU A 530 14.95 -48.62 -11.23
CA GLU A 530 14.99 -49.71 -12.22
C GLU A 530 13.62 -49.89 -12.90
N GLY A 531 13.62 -49.99 -14.24
CA GLY A 531 12.53 -50.62 -15.01
C GLY A 531 11.39 -49.72 -15.52
N ARG A 532 11.43 -49.37 -16.82
CA ARG A 532 10.23 -48.93 -17.57
C ARG A 532 9.23 -50.09 -17.75
N ASP A 533 7.93 -49.78 -17.72
CA ASP A 533 7.06 -49.79 -18.92
C ASP A 533 5.59 -49.45 -18.56
N GLY A 534 4.93 -48.58 -19.34
CA GLY A 534 3.52 -48.21 -19.16
C GLY A 534 3.20 -46.78 -19.61
N ALA A 535 2.37 -46.62 -20.65
CA ALA A 535 2.08 -45.33 -21.31
C ALA A 535 1.00 -44.47 -20.60
N GLY A 536 1.03 -43.14 -20.80
CA GLY A 536 -0.01 -42.21 -20.35
C GLY A 536 0.38 -40.73 -20.48
N ASP A 537 -0.06 -40.08 -21.55
CA ASP A 537 0.33 -38.74 -22.02
C ASP A 537 0.16 -37.54 -21.05
N GLY A 538 1.00 -36.50 -21.23
CA GLY A 538 0.81 -35.16 -20.62
C GLY A 538 2.12 -34.44 -20.30
N ASP A 539 2.54 -33.47 -21.12
CA ASP A 539 3.83 -32.79 -20.95
C ASP A 539 3.83 -31.72 -19.83
N GLY A 540 4.84 -31.78 -18.97
CA GLY A 540 5.06 -30.90 -17.83
C GLY A 540 6.56 -30.83 -17.54
N GLY A 541 7.26 -29.94 -18.26
CA GLY A 541 8.72 -29.91 -18.39
C GLY A 541 9.53 -29.55 -17.14
N GLN A 542 9.48 -30.37 -16.09
CA GLN A 542 10.24 -30.19 -14.86
C GLN A 542 11.72 -30.59 -15.02
N ARG A 543 12.64 -29.62 -15.29
CA ARG A 543 14.07 -29.84 -15.03
C ARG A 543 14.99 -28.60 -14.94
N ASP A 544 15.89 -28.71 -13.95
CA ASP A 544 17.28 -28.22 -13.93
C ASP A 544 17.60 -26.71 -13.85
N THR A 545 17.47 -26.14 -12.65
CA THR A 545 18.24 -24.97 -12.19
C THR A 545 19.53 -25.37 -11.43
N GLY A 546 19.92 -26.65 -11.46
CA GLY A 546 21.02 -27.22 -10.69
C GLY A 546 22.39 -27.06 -11.37
N ASN A 547 22.46 -27.22 -12.69
CA ASN A 547 23.70 -27.18 -13.48
C ASN A 547 24.21 -25.77 -13.85
N ALA A 548 23.67 -24.71 -13.25
CA ALA A 548 24.14 -23.34 -13.49
C ALA A 548 25.56 -23.12 -12.95
N ALA A 549 26.49 -22.64 -13.81
CA ALA A 549 27.85 -22.32 -13.39
C ALA A 549 27.87 -21.24 -12.30
N THR A 550 28.71 -21.36 -11.27
CA THR A 550 28.81 -20.30 -10.25
C THR A 550 29.42 -19.04 -10.88
N LEU A 551 28.72 -17.91 -10.80
CA LEU A 551 29.24 -16.63 -11.29
C LEU A 551 30.51 -16.27 -10.51
N LYS A 552 31.49 -15.69 -11.20
CA LYS A 552 32.77 -15.30 -10.58
C LYS A 552 32.57 -14.05 -9.74
N GLY A 553 32.25 -14.28 -8.47
CA GLY A 553 32.16 -13.24 -7.46
C GLY A 553 33.52 -12.60 -7.20
N GLY A 554 33.59 -11.28 -7.33
CA GLY A 554 34.66 -10.48 -6.76
C GLY A 554 34.50 -10.39 -5.23
N GLU A 555 35.57 -10.00 -4.54
CA GLU A 555 35.53 -9.78 -3.08
C GLU A 555 34.43 -8.77 -2.71
N ALA A 556 33.54 -9.17 -1.80
CA ALA A 556 32.40 -8.37 -1.36
C ALA A 556 32.86 -7.17 -0.53
N ILE A 557 32.30 -5.99 -0.80
CA ILE A 557 32.69 -4.73 -0.16
C ILE A 557 31.69 -4.41 0.95
N GLN A 558 32.13 -4.46 2.20
CA GLN A 558 31.33 -4.03 3.35
C GLN A 558 31.29 -2.49 3.41
N LEU A 559 30.11 -1.92 3.26
CA LEU A 559 29.85 -0.49 3.46
C LEU A 559 29.49 -0.21 4.94
N PRO A 560 29.56 1.05 5.41
CA PRO A 560 29.22 1.37 6.80
C PRO A 560 27.73 1.12 7.10
N ALA A 561 27.48 0.43 8.22
CA ALA A 561 26.11 0.14 8.66
C ALA A 561 25.35 1.42 9.04
N GLY A 562 24.06 1.48 8.70
CA GLY A 562 23.18 2.61 9.02
C GLY A 562 23.34 3.84 8.11
N GLN A 563 24.29 3.84 7.17
CA GLN A 563 24.38 4.85 6.12
C GLN A 563 23.45 4.53 4.94
N SER A 564 23.09 5.57 4.20
CA SER A 564 22.47 5.43 2.88
C SER A 564 23.51 4.91 1.89
N ALA A 565 23.11 3.98 1.01
CA ALA A 565 23.94 3.43 -0.04
C ALA A 565 23.08 3.04 -1.26
N ALA A 566 23.70 3.00 -2.44
CA ALA A 566 23.14 2.46 -3.68
C ALA A 566 24.25 1.86 -4.55
N VAL A 567 23.89 0.97 -5.48
CA VAL A 567 24.80 0.34 -6.46
C VAL A 567 24.29 0.52 -7.89
N THR A 568 25.16 0.31 -8.88
CA THR A 568 24.80 0.10 -10.29
C THR A 568 25.94 -0.58 -11.04
N VAL A 569 25.71 -1.07 -12.25
CA VAL A 569 26.72 -1.78 -13.05
C VAL A 569 26.63 -1.41 -14.53
N SER A 570 27.78 -1.15 -15.15
CA SER A 570 27.90 -0.95 -16.60
C SER A 570 29.15 -1.63 -17.14
N GLY A 571 28.98 -2.44 -18.18
CA GLY A 571 30.05 -3.28 -18.70
C GLY A 571 30.58 -4.26 -17.65
N ASP A 572 31.87 -4.16 -17.36
CA ASP A 572 32.62 -4.93 -16.34
C ASP A 572 32.70 -4.22 -14.97
N THR A 573 32.10 -3.04 -14.84
CA THR A 573 32.37 -2.10 -13.73
C THR A 573 31.13 -1.91 -12.88
N VAL A 574 31.26 -2.21 -11.59
CA VAL A 574 30.27 -1.89 -10.56
C VAL A 574 30.61 -0.54 -9.97
N TYR A 575 29.60 0.33 -9.86
CA TYR A 575 29.70 1.61 -9.16
C TYR A 575 28.88 1.49 -7.88
N TYR A 576 29.38 2.07 -6.79
CA TYR A 576 28.63 2.19 -5.55
C TYR A 576 28.87 3.55 -4.91
N ALA A 577 27.93 3.96 -4.06
CA ALA A 577 28.01 5.21 -3.33
C ALA A 577 27.53 5.04 -1.88
N THR A 578 28.12 5.79 -0.95
CA THR A 578 27.81 5.79 0.49
C THR A 578 27.74 7.19 1.07
N ALA A 579 26.66 7.49 1.79
CA ALA A 579 26.43 8.80 2.43
C ALA A 579 27.16 8.90 3.77
N GLU A 580 28.28 9.60 3.77
CA GLU A 580 29.09 9.93 4.93
C GLU A 580 28.70 11.32 5.49
N THR A 581 29.33 11.75 6.59
CA THR A 581 29.05 13.07 7.17
C THR A 581 29.58 14.19 6.26
N GLY A 582 28.66 14.99 5.71
CA GLY A 582 28.96 16.12 4.82
C GLY A 582 29.33 15.76 3.36
N GLN A 583 29.48 14.48 3.03
CA GLN A 583 29.92 14.03 1.70
C GLN A 583 29.34 12.67 1.30
N LEU A 584 29.38 12.40 0.00
CA LEU A 584 29.07 11.11 -0.60
C LEU A 584 30.38 10.56 -1.18
N LYS A 585 30.80 9.40 -0.70
CA LYS A 585 31.92 8.65 -1.28
C LYS A 585 31.37 7.82 -2.44
N VAL A 586 31.91 8.01 -3.65
CA VAL A 586 31.52 7.29 -4.87
C VAL A 586 32.74 6.59 -5.44
N ALA A 587 32.61 5.30 -5.79
CA ALA A 587 33.72 4.51 -6.32
C ALA A 587 33.29 3.60 -7.48
N ALA A 588 34.24 3.29 -8.36
CA ALA A 588 34.10 2.30 -9.42
C ALA A 588 35.06 1.13 -9.16
N VAL A 589 34.54 -0.11 -9.13
CA VAL A 589 35.31 -1.34 -8.92
C VAL A 589 35.07 -2.33 -10.06
N PRO A 590 36.07 -3.16 -10.45
CA PRO A 590 35.82 -4.25 -11.38
C PRO A 590 34.91 -5.30 -10.77
N ALA A 591 33.94 -5.80 -11.54
CA ALA A 591 32.96 -6.78 -11.07
C ALA A 591 33.61 -8.13 -10.68
N ALA A 592 34.70 -8.49 -11.37
CA ALA A 592 35.47 -9.72 -11.16
C ALA A 592 36.39 -9.73 -9.92
N GLY A 593 36.51 -8.62 -9.19
CA GLY A 593 37.42 -8.48 -8.04
C GLY A 593 38.49 -7.40 -8.22
N GLY A 594 39.36 -7.25 -7.21
CA GLY A 594 40.37 -6.18 -7.15
C GLY A 594 39.88 -4.87 -6.53
N GLY A 595 40.78 -3.90 -6.38
CA GLY A 595 40.50 -2.59 -5.78
C GLY A 595 39.75 -1.62 -6.71
N PRO A 596 39.47 -0.39 -6.26
CA PRO A 596 38.80 0.63 -7.08
C PRO A 596 39.65 1.06 -8.28
N LYS A 597 38.99 1.19 -9.44
CA LYS A 597 39.52 1.89 -10.63
C LYS A 597 39.70 3.38 -10.33
N TRP A 598 38.75 3.95 -9.59
CA TRP A 598 38.80 5.29 -9.02
C TRP A 598 37.84 5.38 -7.82
N GLU A 599 38.07 6.36 -6.96
CA GLU A 599 37.21 6.75 -5.84
C GLU A 599 37.24 8.28 -5.70
N VAL A 600 36.10 8.90 -5.40
CA VAL A 600 35.97 10.36 -5.28
C VAL A 600 34.95 10.74 -4.20
N ALA A 601 35.25 11.82 -3.48
CA ALA A 601 34.32 12.46 -2.56
C ALA A 601 33.51 13.53 -3.29
N VAL A 602 32.18 13.45 -3.17
CA VAL A 602 31.20 14.33 -3.80
C VAL A 602 30.48 15.11 -2.68
N PRO A 603 30.42 16.45 -2.69
CA PRO A 603 29.85 17.24 -1.59
C PRO A 603 28.31 17.19 -1.58
N MET A 604 27.75 16.04 -1.17
CA MET A 604 26.32 15.75 -1.09
C MET A 604 26.07 14.74 0.02
N GLN A 605 25.06 14.91 0.88
CA GLN A 605 24.74 13.95 1.94
C GLN A 605 23.25 13.53 1.87
N PRO A 606 22.88 12.59 1.01
CA PRO A 606 21.49 12.15 0.81
C PRO A 606 20.99 11.16 1.86
N ALA A 607 19.67 11.15 2.09
CA ALA A 607 19.01 10.18 2.97
C ALA A 607 18.67 8.86 2.24
N SER A 608 18.22 8.95 0.99
CA SER A 608 18.16 7.84 0.03
C SER A 608 18.79 8.31 -1.28
N MET A 609 19.38 7.41 -2.07
CA MET A 609 20.06 7.78 -3.31
C MET A 609 19.85 6.71 -4.38
N LYS A 610 20.23 7.01 -5.62
CA LYS A 610 20.27 6.06 -6.73
C LYS A 610 21.39 6.39 -7.71
N LEU A 611 21.87 5.38 -8.44
CA LEU A 611 22.96 5.49 -9.41
C LEU A 611 22.50 5.03 -10.81
N THR A 612 22.60 5.91 -11.81
CA THR A 612 22.16 5.63 -13.19
C THR A 612 23.30 5.91 -14.18
N VAL A 613 23.66 4.94 -15.03
CA VAL A 613 24.75 5.11 -16.03
C VAL A 613 24.18 5.45 -17.41
N VAL A 614 24.60 6.59 -17.96
CA VAL A 614 24.16 7.15 -19.24
C VAL A 614 25.40 7.46 -20.11
N GLY A 615 25.71 6.56 -21.06
CA GLY A 615 26.93 6.68 -21.86
C GLY A 615 28.17 6.61 -20.97
N ASP A 616 29.04 7.62 -21.07
CA ASP A 616 30.22 7.78 -20.22
C ASP A 616 29.94 8.50 -18.88
N ILE A 617 28.69 8.85 -18.59
CA ILE A 617 28.28 9.62 -17.40
C ILE A 617 27.63 8.68 -16.37
N LEU A 618 28.08 8.78 -15.12
CA LEU A 618 27.40 8.26 -13.93
C LEU A 618 26.58 9.40 -13.32
N ILE A 619 25.26 9.28 -13.34
CA ILE A 619 24.34 10.16 -12.61
C ILE A 619 24.22 9.64 -11.17
N VAL A 620 24.26 10.56 -10.22
CA VAL A 620 24.04 10.31 -8.80
C VAL A 620 22.87 11.17 -8.36
N ASP A 621 21.73 10.53 -8.09
CA ASP A 621 20.54 11.18 -7.55
C ASP A 621 20.50 10.98 -6.04
N GLY A 622 20.51 12.07 -5.28
CA GLY A 622 20.48 12.07 -3.82
C GLY A 622 19.22 12.75 -3.31
N ALA A 623 18.26 11.96 -2.81
CA ALA A 623 17.02 12.46 -2.24
C ALA A 623 17.21 12.95 -0.80
N LYS A 624 16.51 14.04 -0.47
CA LYS A 624 16.47 14.69 0.86
C LYS A 624 17.87 14.92 1.45
N ALA A 625 18.75 15.55 0.68
CA ALA A 625 20.14 15.74 1.04
C ALA A 625 20.32 16.84 2.13
N ALA A 626 20.99 16.47 3.22
CA ALA A 626 21.14 17.31 4.41
C ALA A 626 21.87 18.63 4.12
N ASN A 627 22.89 18.60 3.27
CA ASN A 627 23.62 19.80 2.83
C ASN A 627 22.92 20.58 1.70
N PHE A 628 21.76 20.11 1.22
CA PHE A 628 20.83 20.81 0.33
C PHE A 628 19.50 21.13 1.04
N ALA A 629 19.57 21.39 2.36
CA ALA A 629 18.44 21.75 3.21
C ALA A 629 17.26 20.74 3.18
N GLY A 630 17.53 19.47 2.92
CA GLY A 630 16.51 18.41 2.87
C GLY A 630 15.77 18.28 1.54
N LYS A 631 16.19 19.01 0.50
CA LYS A 631 15.73 18.83 -0.90
C LYS A 631 16.49 17.71 -1.61
N SER A 632 15.99 17.26 -2.75
CA SER A 632 16.79 16.41 -3.66
C SER A 632 17.91 17.19 -4.37
N ALA A 633 18.98 16.47 -4.68
CA ALA A 633 20.17 17.00 -5.35
C ALA A 633 20.73 15.97 -6.32
N ARG A 634 21.30 16.45 -7.43
CA ARG A 634 21.94 15.60 -8.46
C ARG A 634 23.39 16.01 -8.63
N ALA A 635 24.25 15.01 -8.84
CA ALA A 635 25.61 15.17 -9.33
C ALA A 635 25.83 14.28 -10.55
N THR A 636 26.82 14.58 -11.38
CA THR A 636 27.26 13.67 -12.45
C THR A 636 28.77 13.55 -12.49
N LEU A 637 29.26 12.34 -12.73
CA LEU A 637 30.68 11.96 -12.76
C LEU A 637 30.98 11.29 -14.11
N SER A 638 32.24 11.26 -14.54
CA SER A 638 32.64 10.33 -15.60
C SER A 638 32.84 8.92 -15.06
N THR A 639 32.29 7.95 -15.77
CA THR A 639 32.51 6.51 -15.57
C THR A 639 33.99 6.09 -15.67
N ALA A 640 34.78 6.78 -16.49
CA ALA A 640 36.17 6.44 -16.79
C ALA A 640 37.16 6.76 -15.64
N ASP A 641 37.02 7.92 -15.01
CA ASP A 641 38.02 8.54 -14.12
C ASP A 641 37.43 9.08 -12.80
N GLY A 642 36.11 9.03 -12.61
CA GLY A 642 35.42 9.60 -11.46
C GLY A 642 35.34 11.13 -11.48
N ALA A 643 35.83 11.80 -12.54
CA ALA A 643 35.87 13.25 -12.61
C ALA A 643 34.44 13.82 -12.58
N VAL A 644 34.15 14.63 -11.56
CA VAL A 644 32.87 15.32 -11.42
C VAL A 644 32.66 16.22 -12.64
N ARG A 645 31.62 15.93 -13.42
CA ARG A 645 31.20 16.71 -14.59
C ARG A 645 30.25 17.82 -14.13
N MET A 646 29.11 17.44 -13.56
CA MET A 646 28.21 18.35 -12.86
C MET A 646 28.41 18.21 -11.35
N ALA A 647 28.89 19.28 -10.71
CA ALA A 647 28.96 19.36 -9.26
C ALA A 647 27.57 19.21 -8.62
N PRO A 648 27.46 18.67 -7.39
CA PRO A 648 26.19 18.59 -6.67
C PRO A 648 25.44 19.91 -6.66
N LYS A 649 24.19 19.86 -7.12
CA LYS A 649 23.27 21.00 -7.07
C LYS A 649 21.87 20.51 -6.72
N GLU A 650 21.07 21.44 -6.22
CA GLU A 650 19.64 21.24 -6.03
C GLU A 650 19.02 20.71 -7.34
N TRP A 651 18.33 19.58 -7.22
CA TRP A 651 17.60 18.93 -8.29
C TRP A 651 16.17 18.76 -7.79
N ASP A 652 15.39 19.78 -8.11
CA ASP A 652 13.94 19.94 -7.91
C ASP A 652 13.21 18.60 -7.65
N ASP A 653 12.63 18.45 -6.46
CA ASP A 653 11.89 17.25 -6.03
C ASP A 653 10.65 16.95 -6.90
N GLN A 654 10.26 17.85 -7.79
CA GLN A 654 9.20 17.67 -8.78
C GLN A 654 9.73 17.46 -10.21
N ALA A 655 11.05 17.27 -10.38
CA ALA A 655 11.69 17.06 -11.67
C ALA A 655 11.99 15.58 -11.97
N TYR A 656 11.37 15.06 -13.03
CA TYR A 656 11.44 13.65 -13.44
C TYR A 656 12.06 13.53 -14.84
N ASP A 657 13.13 12.74 -14.98
CA ASP A 657 13.71 12.44 -16.29
C ASP A 657 12.72 11.61 -17.15
N ILE A 658 12.53 12.01 -18.41
CA ILE A 658 11.63 11.35 -19.39
C ILE A 658 12.43 10.45 -20.35
N ALA A 659 13.60 10.93 -20.82
CA ALA A 659 14.47 10.21 -21.76
C ALA A 659 15.90 10.77 -21.77
N TYR A 660 16.86 9.98 -22.28
CA TYR A 660 18.28 10.37 -22.37
C TYR A 660 18.79 10.39 -23.82
N PHE A 661 19.38 11.52 -24.21
CA PHE A 661 19.78 11.83 -25.59
C PHE A 661 21.29 12.03 -25.66
N GLY A 662 22.02 10.92 -25.72
CA GLY A 662 23.48 10.91 -25.60
C GLY A 662 23.91 11.36 -24.21
N THR A 663 24.25 12.65 -24.09
CA THR A 663 24.70 13.29 -22.83
C THR A 663 23.68 14.29 -22.28
N ASP A 664 22.44 14.28 -22.76
CA ASP A 664 21.36 15.16 -22.30
C ASP A 664 20.23 14.36 -21.64
N ALA A 665 19.52 14.96 -20.70
CA ALA A 665 18.23 14.49 -20.21
C ALA A 665 17.10 15.41 -20.69
N LEU A 666 16.00 14.83 -21.14
CA LEU A 666 14.71 15.52 -21.17
C LEU A 666 14.04 15.30 -19.82
N VAL A 667 13.59 16.37 -19.18
CA VAL A 667 13.13 16.37 -17.79
C VAL A 667 11.80 17.10 -17.72
N GLU A 668 10.77 16.43 -17.20
CA GLU A 668 9.51 17.08 -16.80
C GLU A 668 9.73 17.77 -15.45
N VAL A 669 9.15 18.93 -15.26
CA VAL A 669 9.01 19.59 -13.96
C VAL A 669 7.53 19.75 -13.71
N ARG A 670 7.02 19.01 -12.72
CA ARG A 670 5.67 19.19 -12.18
C ARG A 670 5.68 20.34 -11.17
N GLY A 671 4.52 20.92 -10.90
CA GLY A 671 4.41 22.04 -9.96
C GLY A 671 2.96 22.50 -9.81
N PHE A 672 2.62 23.01 -8.63
CA PHE A 672 1.23 23.31 -8.21
C PHE A 672 0.41 24.17 -9.20
N SER A 673 1.07 25.00 -10.02
CA SER A 673 0.42 25.81 -11.06
C SER A 673 1.19 25.83 -12.40
N THR A 674 2.21 24.98 -12.55
CA THR A 674 3.10 24.95 -13.73
C THR A 674 3.64 23.55 -13.99
N LEU A 675 3.17 22.93 -15.07
CA LEU A 675 3.88 21.84 -15.74
C LEU A 675 4.89 22.45 -16.74
N ALA A 676 6.09 21.88 -16.83
CA ALA A 676 7.09 22.28 -17.82
C ALA A 676 7.95 21.09 -18.27
N ILE A 677 8.52 21.20 -19.47
CA ILE A 677 9.54 20.28 -19.99
C ILE A 677 10.82 21.08 -20.21
N LYS A 678 11.97 20.55 -19.76
CA LYS A 678 13.29 21.13 -19.98
C LYS A 678 14.26 20.09 -20.54
N ARG A 679 15.16 20.50 -21.44
CA ARG A 679 16.30 19.68 -21.87
C ARG A 679 17.55 20.16 -21.12
N VAL A 680 18.22 19.26 -20.41
CA VAL A 680 19.37 19.57 -19.56
C VAL A 680 20.59 18.79 -20.05
N ASP A 681 21.73 19.47 -20.15
CA ASP A 681 23.02 18.85 -20.40
C ASP A 681 23.50 18.11 -19.14
N LEU A 682 23.77 16.81 -19.21
CA LEU A 682 24.21 16.02 -18.05
C LEU A 682 25.70 16.20 -17.72
N ARG A 683 26.50 16.83 -18.59
CA ARG A 683 27.90 17.17 -18.28
C ARG A 683 28.03 18.47 -17.52
N THR A 684 27.21 19.48 -17.84
CA THR A 684 27.31 20.83 -17.23
C THR A 684 26.15 21.16 -16.29
N GLY A 685 25.05 20.41 -16.37
CA GLY A 685 23.79 20.72 -15.72
C GLY A 685 23.03 21.90 -16.33
N GLN A 686 23.48 22.47 -17.45
CA GLN A 686 22.85 23.63 -18.06
C GLN A 686 21.56 23.25 -18.78
N GLU A 687 20.53 24.09 -18.61
CA GLU A 687 19.28 24.00 -19.36
C GLU A 687 19.52 24.49 -20.79
N LYS A 688 19.35 23.60 -21.78
CA LYS A 688 19.45 23.91 -23.21
C LYS A 688 18.19 24.58 -23.74
N TRP A 689 17.03 24.22 -23.20
CA TRP A 689 15.76 24.91 -23.37
C TRP A 689 14.75 24.47 -22.31
N LYS A 690 13.70 25.28 -22.11
CA LYS A 690 12.51 24.95 -21.31
C LYS A 690 11.24 25.45 -22.00
N ARG A 691 10.21 24.61 -22.00
CA ARG A 691 8.84 24.92 -22.42
C ARG A 691 7.92 24.74 -21.21
N SER A 692 7.26 25.80 -20.76
CA SER A 692 6.09 25.65 -19.88
C SER A 692 4.93 25.10 -20.70
N ALA A 693 4.20 24.11 -20.18
CA ALA A 693 2.94 23.66 -20.76
C ALA A 693 1.81 24.68 -20.48
N ALA A 694 0.62 24.45 -21.03
CA ALA A 694 -0.52 25.31 -20.78
C ALA A 694 -1.00 25.20 -19.33
N LYS A 695 -1.59 26.28 -18.79
CA LYS A 695 -2.09 26.38 -17.41
C LYS A 695 -3.22 25.39 -17.04
N ASN A 696 -3.72 24.62 -18.00
CA ASN A 696 -4.89 23.76 -17.84
C ASN A 696 -4.54 22.26 -17.75
N ASN A 697 -3.33 21.84 -18.12
CA ASN A 697 -2.93 20.44 -18.04
C ASN A 697 -3.04 19.97 -16.58
N SER A 698 -3.93 19.02 -16.32
CA SER A 698 -4.12 18.44 -14.98
C SER A 698 -2.88 17.66 -14.54
N VAL A 699 -2.20 18.16 -13.49
CA VAL A 699 -0.95 17.55 -12.97
C VAL A 699 -1.31 16.51 -11.92
N SER A 700 -1.29 15.24 -12.29
CA SER A 700 -1.67 14.15 -11.40
C SER A 700 -0.56 13.68 -10.44
N SER A 701 -1.03 13.07 -9.35
CA SER A 701 -0.25 12.60 -8.21
C SER A 701 0.21 11.15 -8.39
N GLY A 702 1.37 10.96 -9.01
CA GLY A 702 2.02 9.64 -9.10
C GLY A 702 3.51 9.73 -8.77
N HIS A 703 3.94 9.14 -7.65
CA HIS A 703 5.35 9.04 -7.26
C HIS A 703 6.11 7.91 -7.97
N HIS A 704 5.45 7.18 -8.88
CA HIS A 704 5.98 5.98 -9.55
C HIS A 704 6.18 6.20 -11.05
N ARG A 705 7.05 7.14 -11.42
CA ARG A 705 7.52 7.23 -12.80
C ARG A 705 8.53 6.13 -13.11
N ALA A 706 8.30 5.44 -14.24
CA ALA A 706 9.32 4.62 -14.88
C ALA A 706 10.54 5.50 -15.22
N GLU A 707 11.74 4.92 -15.11
CA GLU A 707 12.95 5.65 -15.47
C GLU A 707 13.07 5.86 -16.99
N PRO A 708 13.84 6.89 -17.41
CA PRO A 708 14.12 7.23 -18.82
C PRO A 708 14.85 6.12 -19.61
N MET A 709 14.14 5.03 -19.95
CA MET A 709 14.68 3.90 -20.70
C MET A 709 15.05 4.22 -22.16
N ARG A 710 14.55 5.33 -22.72
CA ARG A 710 14.86 5.73 -24.10
C ARG A 710 16.23 6.41 -24.16
N LYS A 711 17.29 5.59 -24.10
CA LYS A 711 18.61 5.89 -24.66
C LYS A 711 18.51 5.78 -26.17
N TRP A 712 18.40 6.93 -26.84
CA TRP A 712 18.30 7.00 -28.30
C TRP A 712 19.66 6.66 -28.94
N PRO A 713 19.72 5.83 -30.00
CA PRO A 713 20.97 5.57 -30.71
C PRO A 713 21.40 6.80 -31.51
N ASP A 714 22.46 7.48 -31.06
CA ASP A 714 23.54 7.96 -31.95
C ASP A 714 24.79 8.45 -31.17
N GLY A 715 25.32 7.57 -30.30
CA GLY A 715 26.71 7.64 -29.84
C GLY A 715 27.66 6.72 -30.61
N LYS A 716 27.09 5.70 -31.30
CA LYS A 716 27.74 4.46 -31.77
C LYS A 716 28.30 3.60 -30.62
N GLU A 717 28.18 2.29 -30.61
CA GLU A 717 27.63 1.37 -31.62
C GLU A 717 26.09 1.41 -31.74
N GLY A 718 25.57 0.86 -32.84
CA GLY A 718 24.14 0.64 -33.03
C GLY A 718 23.89 -0.43 -34.11
N ALA A 719 23.04 -1.41 -33.82
CA ALA A 719 22.62 -2.45 -34.75
C ALA A 719 21.29 -3.10 -34.31
N GLY A 720 20.17 -2.41 -34.58
CA GLY A 720 18.82 -2.93 -34.35
C GLY A 720 18.29 -2.82 -32.91
N VAL A 721 17.07 -3.33 -32.72
CA VAL A 721 16.37 -3.35 -31.42
C VAL A 721 16.95 -4.47 -30.54
N GLY A 722 17.95 -4.14 -29.71
CA GLY A 722 18.50 -5.10 -28.74
C GLY A 722 19.64 -4.55 -27.85
N GLY A 723 19.59 -4.89 -26.56
CA GLY A 723 20.80 -5.36 -25.87
C GLY A 723 21.83 -4.39 -25.30
N GLN A 724 21.51 -3.15 -24.88
CA GLN A 724 22.42 -2.40 -23.99
C GLN A 724 21.76 -1.82 -22.74
N GLY A 725 21.94 -2.53 -21.61
CA GLY A 725 21.78 -1.98 -20.27
C GLY A 725 20.35 -1.53 -19.93
N ALA A 726 19.37 -2.41 -20.12
CA ALA A 726 18.09 -2.26 -19.45
C ALA A 726 18.29 -2.53 -17.94
N ILE A 727 18.17 -1.47 -17.15
CA ILE A 727 17.67 -1.62 -15.79
C ILE A 727 16.14 -1.70 -15.95
N PHE A 728 15.53 -2.60 -15.21
CA PHE A 728 14.16 -3.05 -15.34
C PHE A 728 13.12 -1.96 -15.07
N PHE A 729 12.35 -1.60 -16.10
CA PHE A 729 11.20 -0.70 -15.95
C PHE A 729 9.94 -1.20 -16.64
N SER A 730 8.87 -1.16 -15.84
CA SER A 730 7.56 -0.61 -16.21
C SER A 730 7.60 0.16 -17.54
N PRO A 731 6.70 -0.16 -18.49
CA PRO A 731 5.47 0.64 -18.45
C PRO A 731 4.28 -0.01 -17.76
N GLY A 732 3.42 0.83 -17.18
CA GLY A 732 2.08 0.54 -16.68
C GLY A 732 1.04 1.35 -17.46
N PRO A 733 -0.24 1.31 -17.05
CA PRO A 733 -1.14 2.41 -17.34
C PRO A 733 -0.62 3.63 -16.59
N PHE A 734 -0.42 4.75 -17.27
CA PHE A 734 0.05 5.98 -16.65
C PHE A 734 -0.50 7.18 -17.41
N GLU A 735 -0.94 8.18 -16.65
CA GLU A 735 -1.34 9.51 -17.13
C GLU A 735 -0.12 10.32 -17.62
N GLU A 736 0.51 9.83 -18.69
CA GLU A 736 1.60 10.48 -19.39
C GLU A 736 1.00 11.45 -20.40
N SER A 737 0.92 12.74 -20.10
CA SER A 737 0.64 13.74 -21.16
C SER A 737 1.78 13.88 -22.17
N ILE A 738 2.95 13.27 -21.91
CA ILE A 738 4.20 13.46 -22.66
C ILE A 738 4.94 12.12 -22.81
N VAL A 739 5.24 11.71 -24.05
CA VAL A 739 6.05 10.51 -24.36
C VAL A 739 7.15 10.86 -25.37
N ALA A 740 8.41 10.51 -25.06
CA ALA A 740 9.52 10.62 -26.01
C ALA A 740 9.60 9.38 -26.92
N ASP A 741 10.10 9.51 -28.15
CA ASP A 741 10.23 8.43 -29.15
C ASP A 741 11.30 8.77 -30.20
N PRO A 742 11.97 7.83 -30.88
CA PRO A 742 12.96 8.13 -31.94
C PRO A 742 12.51 9.02 -33.13
N ALA A 743 11.26 9.49 -33.16
CA ALA A 743 10.84 10.63 -34.00
C ALA A 743 10.92 12.01 -33.30
N GLY A 744 10.78 12.10 -31.97
CA GLY A 744 10.70 13.35 -31.22
C GLY A 744 10.13 13.21 -29.80
N VAL A 745 9.34 14.21 -29.37
CA VAL A 745 8.54 14.19 -28.13
C VAL A 745 7.09 14.42 -28.51
N VAL A 746 6.20 13.49 -28.19
CA VAL A 746 4.75 13.61 -28.38
C VAL A 746 4.13 14.16 -27.09
N GLU A 747 3.28 15.17 -27.21
CA GLU A 747 2.42 15.68 -26.14
C GLU A 747 0.95 15.46 -26.54
N LEU A 748 0.15 14.87 -25.64
CA LEU A 748 -1.31 14.88 -25.67
C LEU A 748 -1.80 15.85 -24.58
N THR A 749 -2.73 16.73 -24.93
CA THR A 749 -3.34 17.69 -24.00
C THR A 749 -4.80 17.34 -23.72
N ASP A 750 -5.21 17.54 -22.47
CA ASP A 750 -6.38 16.92 -21.86
C ASP A 750 -7.74 17.43 -22.37
N GLY A 751 -8.74 16.55 -22.31
CA GLY A 751 -10.15 16.80 -22.58
C GLY A 751 -10.55 17.16 -24.02
N ASN A 752 -9.60 17.56 -24.88
CA ASN A 752 -9.87 18.02 -26.24
C ASN A 752 -9.13 17.19 -27.32
N GLY A 753 -8.31 16.22 -26.90
CA GLY A 753 -7.49 15.39 -27.80
C GLY A 753 -6.51 16.21 -28.65
N LYS A 754 -6.14 17.43 -28.24
CA LYS A 754 -5.17 18.24 -29.01
C LYS A 754 -3.77 17.70 -28.77
N SER A 755 -3.01 17.54 -29.84
CA SER A 755 -1.74 16.82 -29.81
C SER A 755 -0.68 17.51 -30.64
N ALA A 756 0.57 17.39 -30.21
CA ALA A 756 1.73 17.91 -30.94
C ALA A 756 2.93 16.98 -30.83
N VAL A 757 3.70 16.89 -31.91
CA VAL A 757 5.01 16.21 -31.93
C VAL A 757 6.09 17.26 -32.11
N TYR A 758 7.07 17.26 -31.23
CA TYR A 758 8.18 18.19 -31.18
C TYR A 758 9.50 17.48 -31.52
N ASP A 759 10.47 18.20 -32.09
CA ASP A 759 11.85 17.72 -32.17
C ASP A 759 12.62 17.95 -30.85
N LEU A 760 13.86 17.46 -30.78
CA LEU A 760 14.72 17.62 -29.59
C LEU A 760 15.17 19.07 -29.34
N ASN A 761 14.88 19.98 -30.26
CA ASN A 761 15.13 21.42 -30.20
C ASN A 761 13.82 22.20 -29.95
N ASN A 762 12.78 21.51 -29.45
CA ASN A 762 11.48 22.08 -29.08
C ASN A 762 10.66 22.64 -30.27
N GLN A 763 11.00 22.29 -31.51
CA GLN A 763 10.29 22.74 -32.72
C GLN A 763 9.14 21.80 -33.05
N VAL A 764 7.97 22.33 -33.42
CA VAL A 764 6.80 21.52 -33.81
C VAL A 764 7.05 20.83 -35.15
N LYS A 765 7.07 19.50 -35.16
CA LYS A 765 7.08 18.64 -36.35
C LYS A 765 5.66 18.39 -36.89
N ALA A 766 4.71 18.14 -36.00
CA ALA A 766 3.31 17.91 -36.32
C ALA A 766 2.40 18.46 -35.22
N ASN A 767 1.19 18.87 -35.57
CA ASN A 767 0.11 19.13 -34.62
C ASN A 767 -1.24 18.66 -35.21
N GLY A 768 -2.22 18.37 -34.36
CA GLY A 768 -3.52 17.86 -34.79
C GLY A 768 -4.41 17.46 -33.62
N THR A 769 -5.37 16.59 -33.89
CA THR A 769 -6.26 16.00 -32.88
C THR A 769 -6.12 14.48 -32.88
N VAL A 770 -5.69 13.92 -31.75
CA VAL A 770 -5.67 12.49 -31.46
C VAL A 770 -6.64 12.21 -30.30
N PRO A 771 -7.84 11.67 -30.55
CA PRO A 771 -8.86 11.38 -29.53
C PRO A 771 -8.56 10.09 -28.74
N ILE A 772 -7.36 10.03 -28.16
CA ILE A 772 -6.88 8.97 -27.26
C ILE A 772 -7.03 9.42 -25.80
N GLU A 773 -7.29 8.48 -24.90
CA GLU A 773 -7.31 8.67 -23.45
C GLU A 773 -5.90 8.93 -22.90
N ASP A 774 -5.80 9.86 -21.96
CA ASP A 774 -4.57 10.26 -21.29
C ASP A 774 -3.97 9.16 -20.40
N GLU A 775 -4.80 8.24 -19.88
CA GLU A 775 -4.39 7.12 -19.01
C GLU A 775 -3.71 5.94 -19.75
N HIS A 776 -4.01 5.71 -21.04
CA HIS A 776 -3.80 4.42 -21.70
C HIS A 776 -3.17 4.50 -23.10
N TRP A 777 -1.95 5.04 -23.20
CA TRP A 777 -1.26 5.19 -24.49
C TRP A 777 0.28 5.08 -24.41
N THR A 778 0.92 4.99 -25.57
CA THR A 778 2.38 5.03 -25.74
C THR A 778 2.76 5.51 -27.15
N VAL A 779 4.06 5.63 -27.40
CA VAL A 779 4.61 5.87 -28.76
C VAL A 779 5.63 4.81 -29.09
N TYR A 780 5.49 4.16 -30.24
CA TYR A 780 6.40 3.12 -30.70
C TYR A 780 6.51 3.14 -32.22
N ASN A 781 7.72 2.94 -32.76
CA ASN A 781 8.01 2.89 -34.20
C ASN A 781 7.38 4.03 -35.03
N GLY A 782 7.33 5.25 -34.48
CA GLY A 782 6.74 6.41 -35.16
C GLY A 782 5.20 6.42 -35.18
N VAL A 783 4.54 5.65 -34.31
CA VAL A 783 3.07 5.63 -34.14
C VAL A 783 2.72 5.87 -32.68
N VAL A 784 1.81 6.81 -32.43
CA VAL A 784 1.09 7.01 -31.17
C VAL A 784 0.00 5.93 -31.10
N VAL A 785 0.04 5.08 -30.08
CA VAL A 785 -0.88 3.93 -29.91
C VAL A 785 -1.56 4.04 -28.54
N GLY A 786 -2.89 4.02 -28.49
CA GLY A 786 -3.62 4.16 -27.23
C GLY A 786 -5.11 3.90 -27.33
N LYS A 787 -5.78 3.73 -26.18
CA LYS A 787 -7.24 3.58 -26.09
C LYS A 787 -7.91 4.87 -26.59
N LEU A 788 -8.86 4.74 -27.51
CA LEU A 788 -9.69 5.84 -27.99
C LEU A 788 -10.68 6.25 -26.91
N THR A 789 -10.90 7.55 -26.76
CA THR A 789 -11.92 8.08 -25.84
C THR A 789 -13.31 7.54 -26.19
N ASP A 790 -14.18 7.36 -25.18
CA ASP A 790 -15.61 7.02 -25.34
C ASP A 790 -16.36 7.90 -26.36
N LYS A 791 -15.89 9.11 -26.63
CA LYS A 791 -16.48 10.01 -27.64
C LYS A 791 -16.17 9.59 -29.09
N GLU A 792 -15.03 8.97 -29.34
CA GLU A 792 -14.60 8.47 -30.65
C GLU A 792 -15.04 7.00 -30.86
N ALA A 793 -15.14 6.22 -29.77
CA ALA A 793 -15.59 4.82 -29.81
C ALA A 793 -16.62 4.47 -28.69
N PRO A 794 -17.86 5.00 -28.74
CA PRO A 794 -18.83 4.85 -27.65
C PRO A 794 -19.18 3.39 -27.34
N GLY A 795 -18.92 2.96 -26.10
CA GLY A 795 -19.26 1.61 -25.62
C GLY A 795 -18.41 0.47 -26.21
N GLN A 796 -17.29 0.79 -26.87
CA GLN A 796 -16.39 -0.20 -27.45
C GLN A 796 -14.93 0.22 -27.26
N ALA A 797 -14.25 -0.33 -26.25
CA ALA A 797 -12.83 -0.10 -26.06
C ALA A 797 -12.06 -0.49 -27.34
N THR A 798 -11.36 0.50 -27.89
CA THR A 798 -10.75 0.44 -29.21
C THR A 798 -9.41 1.12 -29.14
N ILE A 799 -8.36 0.47 -29.63
CA ILE A 799 -7.01 1.04 -29.69
C ILE A 799 -6.83 1.75 -31.03
N GLY A 800 -6.48 3.03 -31.01
CA GLY A 800 -6.15 3.80 -32.21
C GLY A 800 -4.65 3.93 -32.41
N GLY A 801 -4.20 3.88 -33.67
CA GLY A 801 -2.83 4.17 -34.07
C GLY A 801 -2.76 5.45 -34.93
N TYR A 802 -1.90 6.41 -34.58
CA TYR A 802 -1.76 7.71 -35.25
C TYR A 802 -0.28 7.99 -35.55
N GLY A 803 0.07 8.41 -36.76
CA GLY A 803 1.50 8.59 -37.13
C GLY A 803 2.13 9.82 -36.48
N THR A 804 3.33 9.71 -35.92
CA THR A 804 4.02 10.87 -35.30
C THR A 804 4.47 11.92 -36.30
N SER A 805 4.52 11.59 -37.61
CA SER A 805 4.86 12.51 -38.70
C SER A 805 3.72 13.45 -39.12
N ASP A 806 2.46 13.08 -38.87
CA ASP A 806 1.29 13.83 -39.36
C ASP A 806 0.09 13.86 -38.40
N LEU A 807 0.17 13.14 -37.27
CA LEU A 807 -0.89 12.90 -36.29
C LEU A 807 -2.21 12.41 -36.89
N LYS A 808 -2.15 11.75 -38.06
CA LYS A 808 -3.34 11.16 -38.71
C LYS A 808 -3.53 9.72 -38.27
N LYS A 809 -4.80 9.38 -38.01
CA LYS A 809 -5.27 8.01 -37.76
C LYS A 809 -4.81 7.10 -38.90
N LYS A 810 -4.06 6.06 -38.57
CA LYS A 810 -3.55 5.02 -39.49
C LYS A 810 -4.46 3.80 -39.45
N TRP A 811 -4.90 3.41 -38.25
CA TRP A 811 -5.67 2.20 -38.00
C TRP A 811 -6.40 2.25 -36.65
N THR A 812 -7.33 1.31 -36.42
CA THR A 812 -8.05 1.10 -35.16
C THR A 812 -8.30 -0.40 -34.94
N VAL A 813 -8.05 -0.88 -33.72
CA VAL A 813 -8.30 -2.27 -33.30
C VAL A 813 -9.34 -2.29 -32.18
N PRO A 814 -10.58 -2.76 -32.42
CA PRO A 814 -11.56 -2.95 -31.36
C PRO A 814 -11.17 -4.14 -30.48
N LEU A 815 -11.26 -3.99 -29.16
CA LEU A 815 -10.96 -5.06 -28.18
C LEU A 815 -12.20 -5.88 -27.82
N GLY A 816 -13.37 -5.22 -27.81
CA GLY A 816 -14.68 -5.81 -27.53
C GLY A 816 -15.62 -4.82 -26.81
N PRO A 817 -16.92 -5.12 -26.73
CA PRO A 817 -17.81 -4.44 -25.77
C PRO A 817 -17.47 -4.90 -24.34
N GLY A 818 -17.63 -4.00 -23.36
CA GLY A 818 -17.34 -4.28 -21.94
C GLY A 818 -15.85 -4.41 -21.57
N ALA A 819 -14.95 -4.40 -22.56
CA ALA A 819 -13.53 -4.43 -22.33
C ALA A 819 -13.01 -3.08 -21.80
N ASP A 820 -12.02 -3.10 -20.92
CA ASP A 820 -11.19 -1.96 -20.52
C ASP A 820 -9.70 -2.32 -20.61
N VAL A 821 -8.83 -1.31 -20.61
CA VAL A 821 -7.38 -1.46 -20.83
C VAL A 821 -6.65 -1.26 -19.50
N GLU A 822 -6.08 -2.32 -18.93
CA GLU A 822 -5.33 -2.23 -17.67
C GLU A 822 -3.83 -1.93 -17.90
N ARG A 823 -3.32 -2.11 -19.12
CA ARG A 823 -1.93 -1.77 -19.49
C ARG A 823 -1.77 -1.66 -21.01
N LEU A 824 -0.94 -0.76 -21.50
CA LEU A 824 -0.60 -0.69 -22.94
C LEU A 824 0.86 -0.31 -23.13
N LYS A 825 1.67 -1.19 -23.74
CA LYS A 825 3.12 -0.96 -23.92
C LYS A 825 3.79 -1.87 -24.97
N PRO A 826 4.97 -1.49 -25.49
CA PRO A 826 5.74 -2.36 -26.40
C PRO A 826 6.00 -3.76 -25.83
N CYS A 827 5.85 -4.79 -26.67
CA CYS A 827 6.12 -6.19 -26.33
C CYS A 827 6.93 -6.96 -27.39
N GLY A 828 7.23 -6.34 -28.53
CA GLY A 828 8.12 -6.88 -29.55
C GLY A 828 8.61 -5.80 -30.50
N PRO A 829 9.54 -6.09 -31.44
CA PRO A 829 10.16 -5.10 -32.31
C PRO A 829 9.19 -4.33 -33.20
N ALA A 830 8.01 -4.90 -33.48
CA ALA A 830 6.93 -4.29 -34.24
C ALA A 830 5.60 -4.20 -33.43
N HIS A 831 5.57 -4.71 -32.19
CA HIS A 831 4.33 -5.01 -31.48
C HIS A 831 4.17 -4.19 -30.19
N VAL A 832 2.97 -3.63 -30.00
CA VAL A 832 2.49 -3.11 -28.71
C VAL A 832 1.47 -4.09 -28.17
N CYS A 833 1.65 -4.52 -26.92
CA CYS A 833 0.69 -5.35 -26.22
C CYS A 833 -0.22 -4.51 -25.35
N VAL A 834 -1.45 -4.98 -25.22
CA VAL A 834 -2.54 -4.33 -24.50
C VAL A 834 -3.12 -5.37 -23.54
N ASP A 835 -3.07 -5.10 -22.24
CA ASP A 835 -3.69 -5.95 -21.23
C ASP A 835 -5.15 -5.54 -21.10
N VAL A 836 -6.05 -6.49 -21.30
CA VAL A 836 -7.48 -6.24 -21.47
C VAL A 836 -8.27 -6.97 -20.39
N ASN A 837 -8.97 -6.19 -19.59
CA ASN A 837 -9.94 -6.64 -18.60
C ASN A 837 -11.33 -6.66 -19.24
N ASN A 838 -12.11 -7.72 -19.07
CA ASN A 838 -13.53 -7.72 -19.39
C ASN A 838 -14.31 -8.57 -18.35
N SER A 839 -14.33 -8.12 -17.09
CA SER A 839 -15.11 -8.77 -16.00
C SER A 839 -16.57 -9.01 -16.39
N SER A 840 -17.22 -8.06 -17.06
CA SER A 840 -18.60 -8.22 -17.55
C SER A 840 -18.81 -9.33 -18.60
N ALA A 841 -17.74 -9.89 -19.17
CA ALA A 841 -17.76 -11.06 -20.03
C ALA A 841 -16.94 -12.25 -19.49
N GLY A 842 -16.40 -12.16 -18.27
CA GLY A 842 -15.63 -13.21 -17.62
C GLY A 842 -14.34 -13.62 -18.36
N TRP A 843 -13.65 -12.67 -19.01
CA TRP A 843 -12.36 -12.96 -19.67
C TRP A 843 -11.33 -11.84 -19.53
N TYR A 844 -10.07 -12.26 -19.52
CA TYR A 844 -8.89 -11.41 -19.38
C TYR A 844 -7.83 -11.91 -20.36
N LYS A 845 -7.21 -11.00 -21.11
CA LYS A 845 -6.20 -11.35 -22.11
C LYS A 845 -5.25 -10.20 -22.38
N THR A 846 -3.99 -10.55 -22.67
CA THR A 846 -3.08 -9.63 -23.34
C THR A 846 -3.21 -9.80 -24.87
N VAL A 847 -3.48 -8.71 -25.58
CA VAL A 847 -3.58 -8.65 -27.06
C VAL A 847 -2.34 -7.98 -27.63
N ALA A 848 -1.63 -8.63 -28.54
CA ALA A 848 -0.50 -8.03 -29.25
C ALA A 848 -0.94 -7.42 -30.58
N ILE A 849 -0.68 -6.13 -30.77
CA ILE A 849 -1.04 -5.37 -31.97
C ILE A 849 0.22 -5.04 -32.78
N ASP A 850 0.24 -5.41 -34.06
CA ASP A 850 1.26 -4.92 -35.00
C ASP A 850 1.05 -3.42 -35.25
N VAL A 851 2.08 -2.63 -34.98
CA VAL A 851 2.01 -1.17 -34.95
C VAL A 851 1.99 -0.54 -36.35
N ALA A 852 2.46 -1.26 -37.38
CA ALA A 852 2.42 -0.79 -38.77
C ALA A 852 1.10 -1.17 -39.47
N ALA A 853 0.60 -2.38 -39.25
CA ALA A 853 -0.57 -2.95 -39.89
C ALA A 853 -1.88 -2.69 -39.14
N GLY A 854 -1.82 -2.42 -37.83
CA GLY A 854 -2.99 -2.15 -37.00
C GLY A 854 -3.90 -3.35 -36.82
N LYS A 855 -3.33 -4.50 -36.44
CA LYS A 855 -4.04 -5.77 -36.30
C LYS A 855 -3.57 -6.53 -35.07
N SER A 856 -4.50 -7.23 -34.41
CA SER A 856 -4.14 -8.29 -33.47
C SER A 856 -3.32 -9.37 -34.21
N VAL A 857 -2.17 -9.71 -33.65
CA VAL A 857 -1.23 -10.73 -34.16
C VAL A 857 -1.39 -12.03 -33.38
N TRP A 858 -1.55 -11.91 -32.06
CA TRP A 858 -1.82 -12.99 -31.14
C TRP A 858 -2.55 -12.45 -29.91
N GLU A 859 -3.26 -13.34 -29.22
CA GLU A 859 -3.94 -13.05 -27.96
C GLU A 859 -3.57 -14.14 -26.94
N LYS A 860 -3.30 -13.73 -25.71
CA LYS A 860 -2.95 -14.63 -24.61
C LYS A 860 -3.93 -14.44 -23.45
N PRO A 861 -4.90 -15.37 -23.28
CA PRO A 861 -5.72 -15.41 -22.08
C PRO A 861 -4.89 -15.62 -20.82
N HIS A 862 -5.38 -15.10 -19.69
CA HIS A 862 -4.86 -15.31 -18.35
C HIS A 862 -5.99 -15.19 -17.33
N ASP A 863 -5.72 -15.54 -16.06
CA ASP A 863 -6.66 -15.36 -14.97
C ASP A 863 -6.68 -13.90 -14.47
N PHE A 864 -7.72 -13.52 -13.74
CA PHE A 864 -7.94 -12.14 -13.33
C PHE A 864 -7.04 -11.65 -12.19
N ALA A 865 -6.79 -12.52 -11.21
CA ALA A 865 -5.92 -12.21 -10.06
C ALA A 865 -4.49 -11.85 -10.49
N ASP A 866 -4.10 -12.29 -11.69
CA ASP A 866 -2.78 -12.18 -12.25
C ASP A 866 -2.64 -10.87 -13.05
N LYS A 867 -2.41 -9.73 -12.37
CA LYS A 867 -2.12 -8.43 -13.02
C LYS A 867 -0.84 -8.56 -13.86
N GLN A 868 -0.98 -8.65 -15.18
CA GLN A 868 0.14 -9.01 -16.06
C GLN A 868 1.15 -7.87 -16.17
N ASN A 869 2.42 -8.24 -16.24
CA ASN A 869 3.53 -7.36 -16.51
C ASN A 869 4.54 -8.08 -17.43
N TRP A 870 5.27 -7.29 -18.21
CA TRP A 870 6.21 -7.84 -19.19
C TRP A 870 7.35 -6.89 -19.54
N TYR A 871 8.47 -7.47 -19.97
CA TYR A 871 9.67 -6.78 -20.44
C TYR A 871 10.17 -7.39 -21.76
N VAL A 872 10.69 -6.56 -22.67
CA VAL A 872 11.31 -7.04 -23.93
C VAL A 872 12.82 -7.09 -23.76
N VAL A 873 13.40 -8.27 -23.91
CA VAL A 873 14.83 -8.54 -23.71
C VAL A 873 15.38 -9.20 -24.97
N ASP A 874 16.18 -8.46 -25.76
CA ASP A 874 16.82 -8.94 -26.99
C ASP A 874 15.89 -9.67 -27.99
N ASN A 875 14.68 -9.13 -28.18
CA ASN A 875 13.59 -9.73 -28.97
C ASN A 875 13.07 -11.07 -28.39
N GLN A 876 12.98 -11.17 -27.06
CA GLN A 876 12.16 -12.14 -26.33
C GLN A 876 11.25 -11.37 -25.35
N LEU A 877 10.05 -11.89 -25.12
CA LEU A 877 9.06 -11.26 -24.24
C LEU A 877 9.03 -12.03 -22.90
N VAL A 878 9.57 -11.43 -21.84
CA VAL A 878 9.44 -11.97 -20.48
C VAL A 878 8.10 -11.50 -19.92
N PHE A 879 7.21 -12.42 -19.53
CA PHE A 879 5.79 -12.17 -19.28
C PHE A 879 5.28 -12.99 -18.08
N GLY A 880 4.44 -12.41 -17.23
CA GLY A 880 3.75 -13.07 -16.11
C GLY A 880 3.12 -12.05 -15.16
N GLU A 881 2.70 -12.49 -13.98
CA GLU A 881 2.25 -11.57 -12.92
C GLU A 881 3.33 -10.57 -12.53
N GLY A 882 2.98 -9.32 -12.28
CA GLY A 882 3.94 -8.42 -11.65
C GLY A 882 3.44 -7.05 -11.25
N THR A 883 3.91 -6.61 -10.09
CA THR A 883 4.06 -5.17 -9.80
C THR A 883 5.19 -4.59 -10.67
N PHE A 884 5.43 -3.29 -10.59
CA PHE A 884 6.36 -2.58 -11.47
C PHE A 884 7.79 -3.14 -11.49
N ASP A 885 8.24 -3.62 -10.32
CA ASP A 885 9.65 -3.94 -10.02
C ASP A 885 9.97 -5.45 -10.05
N SER A 886 9.02 -6.33 -10.36
CA SER A 886 9.32 -7.76 -10.55
C SER A 886 8.21 -8.51 -11.28
N ILE A 887 8.58 -9.57 -12.01
CA ILE A 887 7.61 -10.54 -12.57
C ILE A 887 7.74 -11.89 -11.83
N SER A 888 6.64 -12.38 -11.27
CA SER A 888 6.46 -13.72 -10.69
C SER A 888 5.71 -14.65 -11.65
N LYS A 889 5.80 -15.98 -11.42
CA LYS A 889 5.34 -17.04 -12.36
C LYS A 889 5.79 -16.76 -13.81
N ALA A 890 6.99 -16.21 -13.96
CA ALA A 890 7.42 -15.61 -15.22
C ALA A 890 7.58 -16.66 -16.33
N SER A 891 7.44 -16.23 -17.57
CA SER A 891 7.61 -17.06 -18.76
C SER A 891 8.31 -16.25 -19.86
N VAL A 892 9.01 -16.94 -20.74
CA VAL A 892 9.53 -16.36 -21.98
C VAL A 892 8.58 -16.74 -23.12
N LEU A 893 8.15 -15.73 -23.86
CA LEU A 893 7.29 -15.82 -25.02
C LEU A 893 8.06 -15.37 -26.26
N ASP A 894 7.74 -15.95 -27.41
CA ASP A 894 8.11 -15.40 -28.70
C ASP A 894 7.23 -14.17 -29.00
N PRO A 895 7.81 -12.95 -29.13
CA PRO A 895 7.04 -11.75 -29.43
C PRO A 895 6.24 -11.84 -30.74
N ALA A 896 6.63 -12.71 -31.67
CA ALA A 896 5.98 -12.85 -32.98
C ALA A 896 4.61 -13.56 -32.92
N ASN A 897 4.38 -14.43 -31.94
CA ASN A 897 3.18 -15.30 -31.89
C ASN A 897 2.61 -15.56 -30.48
N GLY A 898 3.24 -15.06 -29.42
CA GLY A 898 2.73 -15.17 -28.04
C GLY A 898 2.85 -16.56 -27.41
N ASN A 899 3.37 -17.55 -28.15
CA ASN A 899 3.62 -18.88 -27.60
C ASN A 899 4.70 -18.80 -26.51
N VAL A 900 4.48 -19.54 -25.42
CA VAL A 900 5.49 -19.73 -24.38
C VAL A 900 6.62 -20.57 -24.97
N THR A 901 7.80 -19.95 -25.14
CA THR A 901 9.03 -20.67 -25.50
C THR A 901 9.67 -21.33 -24.29
N ARG A 902 9.43 -20.80 -23.08
CA ARG A 902 9.91 -21.40 -21.81
C ARG A 902 9.14 -20.87 -20.58
N GLY A 903 8.97 -21.71 -19.56
CA GLY A 903 8.62 -21.25 -18.21
C GLY A 903 9.87 -20.86 -17.38
N ILE A 904 9.68 -19.95 -16.43
CA ILE A 904 10.59 -19.64 -15.32
C ILE A 904 9.85 -20.05 -14.04
N GLY A 905 10.53 -20.74 -13.11
CA GLY A 905 9.87 -21.59 -12.10
C GLY A 905 8.97 -20.87 -11.10
N ASP A 906 8.02 -21.62 -10.53
CA ASP A 906 7.14 -21.12 -9.47
C ASP A 906 7.92 -20.65 -8.24
N GLY A 907 7.55 -19.47 -7.73
CA GLY A 907 8.22 -18.82 -6.59
C GLY A 907 9.46 -17.98 -6.94
N ASP A 908 9.97 -18.07 -8.17
CA ASP A 908 11.04 -17.20 -8.65
C ASP A 908 10.50 -15.82 -9.07
N SER A 909 11.28 -14.77 -8.79
CA SER A 909 11.00 -13.41 -9.27
C SER A 909 12.04 -13.00 -10.31
N VAL A 910 11.63 -12.62 -11.52
CA VAL A 910 12.48 -11.83 -12.43
C VAL A 910 12.68 -10.45 -11.82
N VAL A 911 13.94 -10.09 -11.55
CA VAL A 911 14.32 -8.84 -10.83
C VAL A 911 15.51 -8.12 -11.46
N THR A 912 15.70 -8.22 -12.79
CA THR A 912 16.55 -7.35 -13.64
C THR A 912 16.70 -8.03 -15.02
N ALA A 913 17.07 -7.30 -16.08
CA ALA A 913 17.38 -7.92 -17.38
C ALA A 913 18.23 -7.01 -18.28
N ALA A 914 19.48 -7.37 -18.57
CA ALA A 914 20.41 -6.54 -19.35
C ALA A 914 21.26 -7.33 -20.35
N GLY A 915 21.45 -6.77 -21.55
CA GLY A 915 22.38 -7.29 -22.57
C GLY A 915 22.09 -8.74 -22.96
N GLY A 916 20.86 -9.02 -23.38
CA GLY A 916 20.39 -10.36 -23.76
C GLY A 916 20.30 -11.36 -22.62
N LYS A 917 20.08 -10.91 -21.38
CA LYS A 917 20.05 -11.79 -20.18
C LYS A 917 18.97 -11.33 -19.21
N VAL A 918 18.43 -12.25 -18.43
CA VAL A 918 17.45 -11.99 -17.37
C VAL A 918 18.03 -12.45 -16.04
N GLY A 919 17.92 -11.62 -15.01
CA GLY A 919 18.30 -11.93 -13.64
C GLY A 919 17.07 -12.29 -12.80
N ILE A 920 17.13 -13.46 -12.19
CA ILE A 920 16.05 -14.05 -11.38
C ILE A 920 16.53 -14.14 -9.93
N ARG A 921 15.74 -13.61 -8.99
CA ARG A 921 15.90 -13.83 -7.55
C ARG A 921 15.08 -15.05 -7.18
N THR A 922 15.81 -16.12 -6.84
CA THR A 922 15.26 -17.34 -6.25
C THR A 922 15.63 -17.41 -4.76
N ALA A 923 14.81 -18.10 -3.96
CA ALA A 923 15.05 -18.28 -2.53
C ALA A 923 14.91 -19.75 -2.15
N SER A 924 15.94 -20.33 -1.52
CA SER A 924 15.83 -21.66 -0.90
C SER A 924 15.62 -21.53 0.60
N SER A 925 14.90 -22.50 1.19
CA SER A 925 15.01 -22.73 2.63
C SER A 925 16.46 -23.07 2.99
N SER A 926 16.86 -22.75 4.23
CA SER A 926 18.18 -23.11 4.76
C SER A 926 18.08 -23.65 6.19
N ILE A 927 19.08 -24.42 6.61
CA ILE A 927 19.12 -25.06 7.92
C ILE A 927 19.07 -23.96 9.01
N GLY A 928 18.03 -24.02 9.85
CA GLY A 928 17.73 -22.96 10.83
C GLY A 928 16.58 -22.02 10.45
N GLY A 929 15.85 -22.30 9.36
CA GLY A 929 14.57 -21.64 9.05
C GLY A 929 14.68 -20.25 8.41
N LYS A 930 15.90 -19.79 8.08
CA LYS A 930 16.12 -18.59 7.28
C LYS A 930 16.07 -18.91 5.79
N LEU A 931 15.66 -17.94 4.97
CA LEU A 931 15.82 -18.03 3.52
C LEU A 931 17.28 -17.75 3.14
N ARG A 932 17.73 -18.39 2.05
CA ARG A 932 18.96 -18.07 1.32
C ARG A 932 18.60 -17.60 -0.08
N PHE A 933 19.04 -16.41 -0.45
CA PHE A 933 18.73 -15.80 -1.74
C PHE A 933 19.84 -16.07 -2.76
N TYR A 934 19.48 -16.22 -4.02
CA TYR A 934 20.42 -16.35 -5.13
C TYR A 934 19.97 -15.48 -6.30
N LEU A 935 20.94 -14.95 -7.05
CA LEU A 935 20.71 -14.43 -8.40
C LEU A 935 21.04 -15.56 -9.39
N VAL A 936 20.06 -15.97 -10.18
CA VAL A 936 20.25 -16.84 -11.35
C VAL A 936 20.16 -15.97 -12.60
N VAL A 937 21.20 -15.96 -13.44
CA VAL A 937 21.21 -15.22 -14.70
C VAL A 937 20.97 -16.21 -15.84
N ILE A 938 19.91 -16.00 -16.60
CA ILE A 938 19.54 -16.81 -17.77
C ILE A 938 19.74 -16.04 -19.08
N ASP A 939 20.02 -16.78 -20.15
CA ASP A 939 19.74 -16.33 -21.52
C ASP A 939 18.26 -16.64 -21.82
N PRO A 940 17.40 -15.65 -22.13
CA PRO A 940 16.00 -15.92 -22.46
C PRO A 940 15.82 -16.70 -23.77
N LYS A 941 16.79 -16.68 -24.70
CA LYS A 941 16.68 -17.35 -26.02
C LYS A 941 16.91 -18.85 -25.94
N SER A 942 17.96 -19.29 -25.25
CA SER A 942 18.21 -20.72 -25.00
C SER A 942 17.53 -21.23 -23.72
N GLY A 943 17.10 -20.34 -22.83
CA GLY A 943 16.63 -20.67 -21.47
C GLY A 943 17.72 -21.27 -20.58
N THR A 944 19.00 -21.12 -20.94
CA THR A 944 20.13 -21.68 -20.19
C THR A 944 20.48 -20.74 -19.03
N ALA A 945 20.66 -21.30 -17.83
CA ALA A 945 21.25 -20.57 -16.72
C ALA A 945 22.75 -20.35 -16.96
N ILE A 946 23.09 -19.16 -17.45
CA ILE A 946 24.45 -18.70 -17.71
C ILE A 946 25.29 -18.73 -16.43
N GLY A 947 24.67 -18.38 -15.29
CA GLY A 947 25.26 -18.70 -14.00
C GLY A 947 24.41 -18.30 -12.79
N ARG A 948 24.90 -18.68 -11.61
CA ARG A 948 24.26 -18.48 -10.32
C ARG A 948 25.21 -17.83 -9.31
N ALA A 949 24.70 -16.87 -8.54
CA ALA A 949 25.38 -16.22 -7.43
C ALA A 949 24.59 -16.40 -6.12
N ASP A 950 25.27 -16.68 -5.02
CA ASP A 950 24.69 -16.65 -3.67
C ASP A 950 24.67 -15.20 -3.16
N LEU A 951 23.51 -14.74 -2.68
CA LEU A 951 23.30 -13.38 -2.16
C LEU A 951 23.24 -13.34 -0.63
N GLY A 952 23.40 -14.48 0.05
CA GLY A 952 23.41 -14.62 1.50
C GLY A 952 22.09 -15.12 2.11
N THR A 953 22.08 -15.18 3.45
CA THR A 953 20.97 -15.72 4.25
C THR A 953 20.36 -14.67 5.18
N GLY A 954 19.03 -14.59 5.24
CA GLY A 954 18.32 -13.69 6.15
C GLY A 954 17.18 -12.97 5.44
N ASP A 955 17.30 -11.64 5.37
CA ASP A 955 16.43 -10.77 4.58
C ASP A 955 16.79 -10.81 3.09
N ALA A 956 15.86 -10.37 2.23
CA ALA A 956 16.13 -10.14 0.82
C ALA A 956 17.15 -8.99 0.61
N PRO A 957 17.95 -9.01 -0.47
CA PRO A 957 18.75 -7.87 -0.89
C PRO A 957 17.90 -6.63 -1.18
N GLU A 958 18.47 -5.45 -0.95
CA GLU A 958 17.83 -4.14 -1.19
C GLU A 958 17.83 -3.79 -2.68
N GLU A 959 18.94 -4.07 -3.37
CA GLU A 959 19.08 -3.84 -4.82
C GLU A 959 19.72 -5.07 -5.48
N ILE A 960 19.27 -5.41 -6.69
CA ILE A 960 19.88 -6.42 -7.57
C ILE A 960 19.89 -5.82 -8.98
N ILE A 961 21.07 -5.71 -9.61
CA ILE A 961 21.23 -5.04 -10.89
C ILE A 961 22.15 -5.86 -11.80
N LEU A 962 21.66 -6.21 -12.99
CA LEU A 962 22.40 -6.88 -14.04
C LEU A 962 22.89 -5.87 -15.08
N GLY A 963 24.12 -6.03 -15.52
CA GLY A 963 24.73 -5.30 -16.63
C GLY A 963 25.07 -6.24 -17.79
N THR A 964 25.72 -5.71 -18.83
CA THR A 964 26.02 -6.51 -20.04
C THR A 964 27.09 -7.59 -19.82
N LYS A 965 28.06 -7.34 -18.92
CA LYS A 965 29.19 -8.25 -18.59
C LYS A 965 29.42 -8.45 -17.07
N GLY A 966 28.51 -7.98 -16.23
CA GLY A 966 28.64 -8.07 -14.77
C GLY A 966 27.29 -7.91 -14.07
N ALA A 967 27.22 -8.27 -12.79
CA ALA A 967 26.07 -8.05 -11.93
C ALA A 967 26.52 -7.52 -10.56
N THR A 968 25.61 -6.83 -9.87
CA THR A 968 25.81 -6.34 -8.50
C THR A 968 24.55 -6.53 -7.67
N ALA A 969 24.71 -6.70 -6.35
CA ALA A 969 23.61 -6.65 -5.40
C ALA A 969 24.03 -5.90 -4.13
N LEU A 970 23.12 -5.10 -3.56
CA LEU A 970 23.28 -4.46 -2.26
C LEU A 970 22.46 -5.26 -1.23
N THR A 971 23.12 -5.83 -0.23
CA THR A 971 22.43 -6.53 0.86
C THR A 971 21.96 -5.57 1.95
N LYS A 972 20.95 -5.97 2.72
CA LYS A 972 20.41 -5.20 3.86
C LYS A 972 21.41 -4.98 5.00
N ASP A 973 22.45 -5.81 5.11
CA ASP A 973 23.63 -5.57 5.96
C ASP A 973 24.75 -4.77 5.26
N LYS A 974 24.37 -4.02 4.20
CA LYS A 974 25.16 -3.06 3.44
C LYS A 974 26.45 -3.64 2.85
N LYS A 975 26.39 -4.83 2.23
CA LYS A 975 27.48 -5.38 1.41
C LYS A 975 27.16 -5.19 -0.07
N VAL A 976 28.15 -4.70 -0.83
CA VAL A 976 28.15 -4.76 -2.29
C VAL A 976 28.70 -6.12 -2.69
N LEU A 977 27.83 -6.99 -3.17
CA LEU A 977 28.19 -8.24 -3.83
C LEU A 977 28.37 -7.95 -5.32
N ARG A 978 29.48 -8.38 -5.92
CA ARG A 978 29.84 -8.08 -7.31
C ARG A 978 30.24 -9.35 -8.05
N PHE A 979 29.80 -9.49 -9.29
CA PHE A 979 29.95 -10.72 -10.06
C PHE A 979 30.31 -10.41 -11.51
N SER A 980 31.32 -11.09 -12.07
CA SER A 980 31.47 -11.17 -13.53
C SER A 980 30.45 -12.14 -14.11
N LEU A 981 29.90 -11.78 -15.26
CA LEU A 981 29.27 -12.72 -16.20
C LEU A 981 30.34 -13.34 -17.13
#